data_AF-A0AAD6U8L1-F1
#
_entry.id   AF-A0AAD6U8L1-F1
#
_cell.length_a   1.000
_cell.length_b   1.000
_cell.length_c   1.000
_cell.angle_alpha   90.00
_cell.angle_beta   90.00
_cell.angle_gamma   90.00
#
_symmetry.space_group_name_H-M   'P 1'
#
loop_
_entity.id
_entity.type
_entity.pdbx_description
1 polymer ?
#
loop_
_entity_poly.entity_id
_entity_poly.type
_entity_poly.pdbx_seq_one_letter_code
_entity_poly.pdbx_strand_id
1 'polypeptide(L)'
;MPGPGRRTNARPRATGTANNPSATSSAQADSLIADIDNADGWDRVVNVLCDYFDLPDIATRSGLKKVHANFDNIYRRLDKAYNGNTSNVRLKGGIVGIYARMCVDAILRNKLFQRGFLAQLFPLLDEPSCRHLALRALTTVTHHGGIEIRMEISKWYRDLLRVLKEFSDDPKTIELSIITLSHCIVAALSEDGIKADPKLGESLDLKDVAGTVTDALHKPFPSRVLVDHSVPLIAVSTLNSQAPPSAVKFLVAGLRSKDWIFRCTCLGGLFLLHREEAESDQRLLDPTKMMMAMSRPAPPHLNAILSSYGFQQCESYLTMKTANDFQTAMMDCIRTRDLYSLGILLAEFILRTEFSISEGYYETDNPGTGRRENMDLGLPFTMWSDALPHCARAIRANGVPAEADMADVVEMKFLIMKQRIPDAVKIANVALKRNPDFAYAYYVLTLASDPVAGLRAAKKGIKCTNITPFVRFQMMQRAVDQAGEMGIHILQDSASEGDKKWEEGIAFLTSALEDSKTYIAHAPPDNRHMKNVLYWNILLRVAIEEDISPDVRELQGSIRKLKIADDFSNWIGVSPPKTQLRLTQQTVVRLFPEASEEWGEFVAKSSRSDVASSSPEKAVDDLAAWLGDAHLEGEDDDHGHSHKSATFNSANLELYRCSWCRNPSAALRKCAGCSKTRYCDAACQKSDWKGHKKACTANKGGS
;
A
#
# COMPACT_ATOMS: atom_id res chain seq x y z
N MET A 1 63.00 44.29 8.96
CA MET A 1 62.60 45.67 8.64
C MET A 1 61.39 46.04 9.48
N PRO A 2 61.35 47.24 10.09
CA PRO A 2 60.32 47.65 11.03
C PRO A 2 59.31 48.69 10.48
N GLY A 3 58.09 48.66 11.00
CA GLY A 3 57.20 49.83 11.20
C GLY A 3 55.96 49.95 10.27
N PRO A 4 54.94 50.77 10.62
CA PRO A 4 54.73 51.54 11.87
C PRO A 4 53.36 51.32 12.56
N GLY A 5 53.26 51.70 13.84
CA GLY A 5 52.05 51.63 14.65
C GLY A 5 51.28 52.95 14.83
N ARG A 6 50.52 52.99 15.96
CA ARG A 6 49.67 54.07 16.55
C ARG A 6 48.21 54.09 16.03
N ARG A 7 47.16 54.24 16.84
CA ARG A 7 46.99 55.04 18.07
C ARG A 7 45.73 54.55 18.84
N THR A 8 45.86 54.32 20.15
CA THR A 8 44.73 54.21 21.08
C THR A 8 44.34 55.61 21.57
N ASN A 9 43.10 56.03 21.35
CA ASN A 9 42.53 57.23 21.97
C ASN A 9 41.57 56.81 23.09
N ALA A 10 41.99 57.07 24.33
CA ALA A 10 41.09 57.10 25.48
C ALA A 10 40.35 58.45 25.52
N ARG A 11 39.08 58.44 25.91
CA ARG A 11 38.26 59.60 26.29
C ARG A 11 37.32 59.21 27.44
N PRO A 12 36.80 60.17 28.22
CA PRO A 12 36.99 60.21 29.66
C PRO A 12 35.83 59.61 30.46
N ARG A 13 36.16 59.27 31.71
CA ARG A 13 35.25 58.84 32.77
C ARG A 13 34.34 60.01 33.16
N ALA A 14 33.04 59.91 32.88
CA ALA A 14 32.01 60.76 33.47
C ALA A 14 31.39 60.03 34.66
N THR A 15 31.43 60.69 35.82
CA THR A 15 30.80 60.28 37.07
C THR A 15 29.31 60.61 37.05
N GLY A 16 28.49 59.61 37.41
CA GLY A 16 27.30 59.76 38.25
C GLY A 16 26.01 60.26 37.59
N THR A 17 25.05 59.35 37.44
CA THR A 17 23.71 59.49 38.02
C THR A 17 23.07 58.10 38.11
N ALA A 18 22.69 57.70 39.32
CA ALA A 18 21.91 56.51 39.56
C ALA A 18 20.50 56.73 38.98
N ASN A 19 20.23 56.15 37.81
CA ASN A 19 18.89 56.04 37.28
C ASN A 19 18.29 54.70 37.71
N ASN A 20 17.14 54.78 38.36
CA ASN A 20 16.31 53.66 38.77
C ASN A 20 16.12 52.63 37.64
N PRO A 21 16.43 51.33 37.85
CA PRO A 21 16.29 50.30 36.82
C PRO A 21 14.84 49.98 36.43
N SER A 22 13.84 50.44 37.21
CA SER A 22 12.44 50.02 37.01
C SER A 22 11.66 50.86 35.99
N ALA A 23 12.14 52.06 35.64
CA ALA A 23 11.45 52.95 34.68
C ALA A 23 11.94 52.75 33.23
N THR A 24 13.18 52.28 33.05
CA THR A 24 13.76 52.04 31.71
C THR A 24 13.26 50.74 31.09
N SER A 25 12.94 49.72 31.91
CA SER A 25 12.41 48.44 31.44
C SER A 25 10.95 48.53 30.98
N SER A 26 10.14 49.41 31.57
CA SER A 26 8.75 49.61 31.13
C SER A 26 8.70 50.37 29.80
N ALA A 27 9.49 51.45 29.66
CA ALA A 27 9.55 52.23 28.43
C ALA A 27 10.09 51.43 27.22
N GLN A 28 11.04 50.50 27.45
CA GLN A 28 11.52 49.58 26.40
C GLN A 28 10.49 48.51 26.05
N ALA A 29 9.73 48.00 27.02
CA ALA A 29 8.64 47.06 26.77
C ALA A 29 7.47 47.72 26.02
N ASP A 30 7.13 48.97 26.36
CA ASP A 30 6.09 49.75 25.68
C ASP A 30 6.50 50.10 24.24
N SER A 31 7.79 50.41 24.02
CA SER A 31 8.36 50.61 22.67
C SER A 31 8.33 49.34 21.82
N LEU A 32 8.69 48.18 22.39
CA LEU A 32 8.63 46.91 21.69
C LEU A 32 7.19 46.56 21.27
N ILE A 33 6.23 46.77 22.16
CA ILE A 33 4.81 46.51 21.88
C ILE A 33 4.34 47.43 20.74
N ALA A 34 4.72 48.71 20.75
CA ALA A 34 4.42 49.62 19.66
C ALA A 34 5.06 49.19 18.33
N ASP A 35 6.31 48.72 18.34
CA ASP A 35 7.00 48.25 17.13
C ASP A 35 6.38 46.96 16.57
N ILE A 36 5.90 46.06 17.44
CA ILE A 36 5.18 44.83 17.05
C ILE A 36 3.80 45.15 16.48
N ASP A 37 3.06 46.05 17.14
CA ASP A 37 1.70 46.42 16.72
C ASP A 37 1.71 47.18 15.38
N ASN A 38 2.77 47.97 15.13
CA ASN A 38 2.99 48.71 13.89
C ASN A 38 3.72 47.91 12.79
N ALA A 39 4.13 46.68 13.05
CA ALA A 39 4.81 45.87 12.05
C ALA A 39 3.84 45.43 10.94
N ASP A 40 4.22 45.58 9.68
CA ASP A 40 3.50 44.98 8.55
C ASP A 40 4.00 43.55 8.32
N GLY A 41 3.13 42.57 8.56
CA GLY A 41 3.42 41.15 8.36
C GLY A 41 4.12 40.45 9.53
N TRP A 42 4.05 39.12 9.54
CA TRP A 42 4.56 38.30 10.64
C TRP A 42 6.09 38.16 10.65
N ASP A 43 6.76 38.23 9.50
CA ASP A 43 8.23 38.21 9.44
C ASP A 43 8.86 39.34 10.20
N ARG A 44 8.29 40.53 10.02
CA ARG A 44 8.79 41.72 10.70
C ARG A 44 8.57 41.60 12.19
N VAL A 45 7.43 41.06 12.65
CA VAL A 45 7.19 40.74 14.05
C VAL A 45 8.24 39.77 14.58
N VAL A 46 8.50 38.67 13.87
CA VAL A 46 9.47 37.66 14.29
C VAL A 46 10.90 38.24 14.31
N ASN A 47 11.30 39.01 13.30
CA ASN A 47 12.62 39.64 13.24
C ASN A 47 12.82 40.66 14.36
N VAL A 48 11.82 41.52 14.64
CA VAL A 48 11.85 42.46 15.77
C VAL A 48 12.00 41.71 17.09
N LEU A 49 11.30 40.59 17.28
CA LEU A 49 11.44 39.77 18.47
C LEU A 49 12.81 39.07 18.54
N CYS A 50 13.34 38.56 17.43
CA CYS A 50 14.68 37.99 17.36
C CYS A 50 15.74 39.02 17.80
N ASP A 51 15.64 40.25 17.31
CA ASP A 51 16.54 41.35 17.67
C ASP A 51 16.39 41.75 19.14
N TYR A 52 15.15 41.91 19.61
CA TYR A 52 14.86 42.26 21.00
C TYR A 52 15.37 41.20 21.99
N PHE A 53 15.22 39.92 21.64
CA PHE A 53 15.73 38.81 22.45
C PHE A 53 17.19 38.48 22.17
N ASP A 54 17.90 39.21 21.31
CA ASP A 54 19.29 38.95 20.95
C ASP A 54 19.50 37.47 20.55
N LEU A 55 18.61 36.97 19.67
CA LEU A 55 18.65 35.59 19.21
C LEU A 55 19.71 35.43 18.12
N PRO A 56 20.46 34.31 18.11
CA PRO A 56 21.26 33.93 16.95
C PRO A 56 20.39 33.79 15.71
N ASP A 57 20.97 34.03 14.53
CA ASP A 57 20.26 33.92 13.25
C ASP A 57 19.69 32.50 13.00
N ILE A 58 18.42 32.33 13.37
CA ILE A 58 17.68 31.06 13.29
C ILE A 58 17.34 30.64 11.85
N ALA A 59 17.64 31.48 10.86
CA ALA A 59 17.57 31.11 9.45
C ALA A 59 18.79 30.31 8.99
N THR A 60 19.88 30.30 9.78
CA THR A 60 21.13 29.63 9.40
C THR A 60 21.44 28.44 10.29
N ARG A 61 22.09 27.42 9.71
CA ARG A 61 22.65 26.29 10.46
C ARG A 61 23.55 26.72 11.61
N SER A 62 24.32 27.79 11.41
CA SER A 62 25.25 28.32 12.42
C SER A 62 24.52 28.94 13.60
N GLY A 63 23.41 29.65 13.37
CA GLY A 63 22.58 30.22 14.43
C GLY A 63 21.78 29.15 15.16
N LEU A 64 21.19 28.17 14.46
CA LEU A 64 20.51 27.04 15.11
C LEU A 64 21.46 26.24 16.03
N LYS A 65 22.72 26.04 15.66
CA LYS A 65 23.74 25.45 16.56
C LYS A 65 23.97 26.29 17.82
N LYS A 66 24.00 27.61 17.71
CA LYS A 66 24.12 28.52 18.86
C LYS A 66 22.88 28.47 19.75
N VAL A 67 21.68 28.40 19.14
CA VAL A 67 20.43 28.20 19.89
C VAL A 67 20.48 26.87 20.64
N HIS A 68 20.90 25.79 19.99
CA HIS A 68 21.03 24.48 20.62
C HIS A 68 21.96 24.50 21.85
N ALA A 69 23.10 25.19 21.76
CA ALA A 69 24.06 25.33 22.86
C ALA A 69 23.52 26.13 24.06
N ASN A 70 22.54 27.01 23.85
CA ASN A 70 21.97 27.90 24.88
C ASN A 70 20.45 27.75 25.02
N PHE A 71 19.91 26.59 24.65
CA PHE A 71 18.48 26.38 24.46
C PHE A 71 17.67 26.72 25.71
N ASP A 72 18.09 26.24 26.89
CA ASP A 72 17.35 26.45 28.13
C ASP A 72 17.19 27.92 28.52
N ASN A 73 18.20 28.74 28.24
CA ASN A 73 18.14 30.17 28.53
C ASN A 73 17.26 30.91 27.53
N ILE A 74 17.42 30.61 26.24
CA ILE A 74 16.61 31.20 25.17
C ILE A 74 15.13 30.84 25.37
N TYR A 75 14.83 29.56 25.55
CA TYR A 75 13.48 29.08 25.81
C TYR A 75 12.88 29.75 27.05
N ARG A 76 13.61 29.82 28.17
CA ARG A 76 13.09 30.46 29.40
C ARG A 76 12.74 31.94 29.21
N ARG A 77 13.51 32.68 28.40
CA ARG A 77 13.25 34.10 28.11
C ARG A 77 12.00 34.26 27.25
N LEU A 78 11.89 33.46 26.20
CA LEU A 78 10.73 33.47 25.29
C LEU A 78 9.47 32.98 26.01
N ASP A 79 9.54 31.91 26.79
CA ASP A 79 8.44 31.37 27.59
C ASP A 79 7.95 32.38 28.64
N LYS A 80 8.87 33.05 29.34
CA LYS A 80 8.50 34.13 30.28
C LYS A 80 7.77 35.27 29.57
N ALA A 81 8.21 35.65 28.36
CA ALA A 81 7.55 36.69 27.57
C ALA A 81 6.17 36.23 27.06
N TYR A 82 6.04 34.98 26.63
CA TYR A 82 4.78 34.39 26.21
C TYR A 82 3.74 34.40 27.34
N ASN A 83 4.12 33.91 28.52
CA ASN A 83 3.25 33.80 29.68
C ASN A 83 2.98 35.16 30.36
N GLY A 84 3.93 36.09 30.29
CA GLY A 84 3.83 37.41 30.92
C GLY A 84 2.97 38.43 30.17
N ASN A 85 2.65 38.19 28.90
CA ASN A 85 1.92 39.13 28.04
C ASN A 85 0.59 38.52 27.58
N THR A 86 -0.32 38.26 28.52
CA THR A 86 -1.57 37.55 28.23
C THR A 86 -2.46 38.26 27.19
N SER A 87 -2.45 39.59 27.17
CA SER A 87 -3.23 40.44 26.27
C SER A 87 -2.59 40.71 24.90
N ASN A 88 -1.27 40.56 24.74
CA ASN A 88 -0.59 40.82 23.47
C ASN A 88 -0.49 39.53 22.64
N VAL A 89 -1.56 39.26 21.90
CA VAL A 89 -1.72 38.10 21.02
C VAL A 89 -0.66 38.10 19.90
N ARG A 90 -0.25 39.28 19.43
CA ARG A 90 0.74 39.43 18.35
C ARG A 90 2.16 39.04 18.79
N LEU A 91 2.56 39.43 20.00
CA LEU A 91 3.80 38.98 20.61
C LEU A 91 3.81 37.46 20.80
N LYS A 92 2.70 36.89 21.30
CA LYS A 92 2.55 35.43 21.46
C LYS A 92 2.68 34.70 20.13
N GLY A 93 2.00 35.19 19.09
CA GLY A 93 2.13 34.68 17.73
C GLY A 93 3.58 34.72 17.25
N GLY A 94 4.27 35.86 17.40
CA GLY A 94 5.67 35.99 16.99
C GLY A 94 6.61 35.01 17.69
N ILE A 95 6.41 34.76 18.99
CA ILE A 95 7.17 33.74 19.73
C ILE A 95 6.91 32.33 19.18
N VAL A 96 5.65 31.98 18.87
CA VAL A 96 5.31 30.71 18.23
C VAL A 96 5.94 30.60 16.84
N GLY A 97 6.01 31.70 16.08
CA GLY A 97 6.73 31.77 14.81
C GLY A 97 8.23 31.48 14.96
N ILE A 98 8.87 32.01 16.00
CA ILE A 98 10.27 31.70 16.35
C ILE A 98 10.43 30.20 16.66
N TYR A 99 9.55 29.63 17.46
CA TYR A 99 9.59 28.19 17.77
C TYR A 99 9.38 27.32 16.52
N ALA A 100 8.46 27.69 15.64
CA ALA A 100 8.22 26.97 14.39
C ALA A 100 9.47 26.92 13.49
N ARG A 101 10.22 28.03 13.39
CA ARG A 101 11.54 28.06 12.71
C ARG A 101 12.55 27.11 13.34
N MET A 102 12.64 27.09 14.67
CA MET A 102 13.54 26.18 15.38
C MET A 102 13.20 24.71 15.11
N CYS A 103 11.94 24.40 14.79
CA CYS A 103 11.47 23.04 14.54
C CYS A 103 11.93 22.41 13.21
N VAL A 104 12.58 23.19 12.33
CA VAL A 104 13.30 22.64 11.16
C VAL A 104 14.47 21.77 11.62
N ASP A 105 15.12 22.10 12.74
CA ASP A 105 16.09 21.22 13.39
C ASP A 105 15.38 20.18 14.27
N ALA A 106 15.62 18.90 13.98
CA ALA A 106 14.93 17.80 14.65
C ALA A 106 15.18 17.76 16.17
N ILE A 107 16.37 18.16 16.65
CA ILE A 107 16.69 18.12 18.08
C ILE A 107 16.00 19.28 18.80
N LEU A 108 16.06 20.48 18.26
CA LEU A 108 15.38 21.66 18.82
C LEU A 108 13.86 21.46 18.83
N ARG A 109 13.29 20.91 17.75
CA ARG A 109 11.87 20.52 17.69
C ARG A 109 11.48 19.62 18.86
N ASN A 110 12.19 18.51 19.03
CA ASN A 110 11.86 17.53 20.06
C ASN A 110 11.97 18.15 21.46
N LYS A 111 12.96 19.02 21.71
CA LYS A 111 13.08 19.78 22.97
C LYS A 111 11.90 20.73 23.20
N LEU A 112 11.43 21.44 22.17
CA LEU A 112 10.28 22.35 22.25
C LEU A 112 8.99 21.58 22.57
N PHE A 113 8.78 20.41 21.95
CA PHE A 113 7.64 19.55 22.22
C PHE A 113 7.61 19.05 23.67
N GLN A 114 8.76 18.62 24.20
CA GLN A 114 8.90 18.23 25.61
C GLN A 114 8.59 19.37 26.59
N ARG A 115 8.72 20.62 26.14
CA ARG A 115 8.44 21.83 26.94
C ARG A 115 7.02 22.38 26.75
N GLY A 116 6.13 21.64 26.07
CA GLY A 116 4.73 22.03 25.95
C GLY A 116 4.45 23.05 24.83
N PHE A 117 5.26 23.05 23.77
CA PHE A 117 5.05 23.90 22.59
C PHE A 117 3.62 23.87 22.05
N LEU A 118 2.99 22.68 21.95
CA LEU A 118 1.61 22.55 21.47
C LEU A 118 0.60 23.29 22.36
N ALA A 119 0.77 23.23 23.68
CA ALA A 119 -0.12 23.93 24.61
C ALA A 119 -0.02 25.46 24.48
N GLN A 120 1.10 25.98 23.96
CA GLN A 120 1.25 27.39 23.64
C GLN A 120 0.66 27.73 22.27
N LEU A 121 0.85 26.86 21.28
CA LEU A 121 0.39 27.10 19.91
C LEU A 121 -1.13 27.00 19.77
N PHE A 122 -1.77 25.94 20.29
CA PHE A 122 -3.18 25.65 20.02
C PHE A 122 -4.16 26.76 20.41
N PRO A 123 -4.00 27.46 21.55
CA PRO A 123 -4.85 28.62 21.88
C PRO A 123 -4.82 29.75 20.84
N LEU A 124 -3.75 29.86 20.03
CA LEU A 124 -3.65 30.88 18.98
C LEU A 124 -4.48 30.56 17.73
N LEU A 125 -5.04 29.34 17.61
CA LEU A 125 -5.95 28.98 16.53
C LEU A 125 -7.30 29.71 16.62
N ASP A 126 -7.72 30.02 17.84
CA ASP A 126 -8.97 30.73 18.09
C ASP A 126 -8.84 32.25 17.80
N GLU A 127 -7.61 32.77 17.83
CA GLU A 127 -7.31 34.18 17.62
C GLU A 127 -7.24 34.56 16.13
N PRO A 128 -8.15 35.41 15.59
CA PRO A 128 -8.23 35.70 14.16
C PRO A 128 -6.93 36.21 13.55
N SER A 129 -6.16 37.02 14.27
CA SER A 129 -4.89 37.57 13.78
C SER A 129 -3.78 36.53 13.71
N CYS A 130 -3.81 35.48 14.56
CA CYS A 130 -2.77 34.47 14.68
C CYS A 130 -3.11 33.12 14.07
N ARG A 131 -4.37 32.86 13.71
CA ARG A 131 -4.83 31.56 13.23
C ARG A 131 -4.00 31.02 12.07
N HIS A 132 -3.81 31.81 11.02
CA HIS A 132 -3.01 31.38 9.86
C HIS A 132 -1.54 31.12 10.22
N LEU A 133 -0.96 31.93 11.10
CA LEU A 133 0.40 31.74 11.60
C LEU A 133 0.52 30.42 12.36
N ALA A 134 -0.41 30.15 13.28
CA ALA A 134 -0.41 28.95 14.10
C ALA A 134 -0.62 27.68 13.25
N LEU A 135 -1.55 27.72 12.28
CA LEU A 135 -1.76 26.62 11.34
C LEU A 135 -0.54 26.39 10.44
N ARG A 136 0.11 27.45 9.95
CA ARG A 136 1.36 27.32 9.18
C ARG A 136 2.49 26.73 10.02
N ALA A 137 2.63 27.17 11.27
CA ALA A 137 3.59 26.60 12.20
C ALA A 137 3.38 25.09 12.36
N LEU A 138 2.13 24.63 12.49
CA LEU A 138 1.80 23.20 12.52
C LEU A 138 2.16 22.49 11.20
N THR A 139 1.84 23.07 10.05
CA THR A 139 2.22 22.52 8.75
C THR A 139 3.73 22.37 8.61
N THR A 140 4.51 23.42 8.94
CA THR A 140 5.98 23.36 8.92
C THR A 140 6.52 22.27 9.86
N VAL A 141 6.00 22.20 11.08
CA VAL A 141 6.44 21.22 12.07
C VAL A 141 6.11 19.79 11.63
N THR A 142 4.99 19.57 10.95
CA THR A 142 4.60 18.24 10.45
C THR A 142 5.40 17.82 9.23
N HIS A 143 5.76 18.74 8.32
CA HIS A 143 6.64 18.46 7.19
C HIS A 143 8.00 17.92 7.65
N HIS A 144 8.66 18.62 8.57
CA HIS A 144 9.96 18.18 9.08
C HIS A 144 9.86 17.13 10.20
N GLY A 145 8.67 16.95 10.77
CA GLY A 145 8.40 16.10 11.93
C GLY A 145 8.50 14.60 11.63
N GLY A 146 9.23 13.88 12.48
CA GLY A 146 9.20 12.41 12.49
C GLY A 146 7.87 11.87 13.05
N ILE A 147 7.71 10.54 13.02
CA ILE A 147 6.46 9.88 13.42
C ILE A 147 5.98 10.25 14.82
N GLU A 148 6.90 10.34 15.80
CA GLU A 148 6.60 10.72 17.18
C GLU A 148 5.92 12.09 17.27
N ILE A 149 6.43 13.08 16.52
CA ILE A 149 5.92 14.45 16.53
C ILE A 149 4.53 14.53 15.88
N ARG A 150 4.36 13.83 14.75
CA ARG A 150 3.08 13.74 14.05
C ARG A 150 2.02 13.07 14.93
N MET A 151 2.39 12.04 15.69
CA MET A 151 1.52 11.38 16.67
C MET A 151 1.17 12.29 17.86
N GLU A 152 2.10 13.10 18.37
CA GLU A 152 1.78 14.08 19.42
C GLU A 152 0.78 15.13 18.94
N ILE A 153 0.90 15.60 17.69
CA ILE A 153 -0.06 16.54 17.10
C ILE A 153 -1.41 15.86 16.84
N SER A 154 -1.45 14.59 16.43
CA SER A 154 -2.73 13.89 16.20
C SER A 154 -3.59 13.78 17.45
N LYS A 155 -3.03 13.88 18.66
CA LYS A 155 -3.82 13.94 19.91
C LYS A 155 -4.74 15.18 19.98
N TRP A 156 -4.42 16.22 19.19
CA TRP A 156 -5.17 17.48 19.11
C TRP A 156 -6.05 17.57 17.84
N TYR A 157 -6.31 16.45 17.16
CA TYR A 157 -7.07 16.45 15.91
C TYR A 157 -8.48 17.06 16.04
N ARG A 158 -9.11 16.95 17.23
CA ARG A 158 -10.45 17.50 17.49
C ARG A 158 -10.46 19.02 17.42
N ASP A 159 -9.43 19.69 17.92
CA ASP A 159 -9.30 21.15 17.82
C ASP A 159 -9.07 21.58 16.37
N LEU A 160 -8.27 20.82 15.61
CA LEU A 160 -8.08 21.07 14.17
C LEU A 160 -9.38 20.87 13.37
N LEU A 161 -10.17 19.83 13.68
CA LEU A 161 -11.48 19.64 13.07
C LEU A 161 -12.47 20.74 13.47
N ARG A 162 -12.43 21.22 14.72
CA ARG A 162 -13.24 22.37 15.17
C ARG A 162 -12.92 23.61 14.32
N VAL A 163 -11.64 23.96 14.21
CA VAL A 163 -11.17 25.10 13.42
C VAL A 163 -11.61 24.98 11.96
N LEU A 164 -11.47 23.80 11.36
CA LEU A 164 -11.90 23.51 9.99
C LEU A 164 -13.41 23.74 9.79
N LYS A 165 -14.24 23.37 10.77
CA LYS A 165 -15.71 23.53 10.74
C LYS A 165 -16.14 24.97 10.99
N GLU A 166 -15.57 25.61 12.00
CA GLU A 166 -15.93 26.97 12.42
C GLU A 166 -15.54 28.02 11.37
N PHE A 167 -14.41 27.84 10.70
CA PHE A 167 -13.88 28.77 9.70
C PHE A 167 -13.94 28.17 8.28
N SER A 168 -15.06 27.51 7.96
CA SER A 168 -15.28 26.83 6.67
C SER A 168 -15.50 27.77 5.46
N ASP A 169 -15.41 29.08 5.70
CA ASP A 169 -15.45 30.18 4.73
C ASP A 169 -14.05 30.74 4.41
N ASP A 170 -13.02 30.34 5.17
CA ASP A 170 -11.63 30.76 4.98
C ASP A 170 -10.81 29.66 4.28
N PRO A 171 -10.52 29.79 2.96
CA PRO A 171 -9.83 28.75 2.20
C PRO A 171 -8.44 28.41 2.76
N LYS A 172 -7.75 29.38 3.36
CA LYS A 172 -6.39 29.15 3.87
C LYS A 172 -6.40 28.37 5.17
N THR A 173 -7.37 28.67 6.04
CA THR A 173 -7.60 27.89 7.26
C THR A 173 -7.97 26.45 6.92
N ILE A 174 -8.83 26.24 5.93
CA ILE A 174 -9.22 24.89 5.46
C ILE A 174 -7.99 24.12 4.96
N GLU A 175 -7.24 24.70 4.03
CA GLU A 175 -6.07 24.07 3.41
C GLU A 175 -5.02 23.65 4.46
N LEU A 176 -4.60 24.57 5.33
CA LEU A 176 -3.56 24.29 6.33
C LEU A 176 -4.01 23.28 7.40
N SER A 177 -5.30 23.31 7.76
CA SER A 177 -5.87 22.34 8.70
C SER A 177 -5.85 20.93 8.11
N ILE A 178 -6.26 20.79 6.85
CA ILE A 178 -6.27 19.49 6.14
C ILE A 178 -4.85 18.96 5.95
N ILE A 179 -3.88 19.80 5.56
CA ILE A 179 -2.47 19.38 5.43
C ILE A 179 -1.97 18.82 6.77
N THR A 180 -2.19 19.56 7.86
CA THR A 180 -1.76 19.16 9.20
C THR A 180 -2.43 17.85 9.64
N LEU A 181 -3.75 17.74 9.47
CA LEU A 181 -4.51 16.52 9.79
C LEU A 181 -4.02 15.33 8.96
N SER A 182 -3.76 15.53 7.66
CA SER A 182 -3.29 14.49 6.75
C SER A 182 -1.96 13.91 7.23
N HIS A 183 -0.95 14.75 7.47
CA HIS A 183 0.36 14.28 7.96
C HIS A 183 0.26 13.54 9.30
N CYS A 184 -0.59 14.01 10.22
CA CYS A 184 -0.65 13.47 11.57
C CYS A 184 -1.48 12.19 11.67
N ILE A 185 -2.66 12.17 11.08
CA ILE A 185 -3.57 11.00 11.13
C ILE A 185 -3.01 9.86 10.28
N VAL A 186 -2.48 10.14 9.08
CA VAL A 186 -1.83 9.10 8.26
C VAL A 186 -0.64 8.50 9.00
N ALA A 187 0.17 9.31 9.69
CA ALA A 187 1.28 8.81 10.49
C ALA A 187 0.79 7.96 11.69
N ALA A 188 -0.24 8.40 12.41
CA ALA A 188 -0.81 7.66 13.54
C ALA A 188 -1.41 6.30 13.13
N LEU A 189 -1.97 6.21 11.92
CA LEU A 189 -2.55 4.97 11.37
C LEU A 189 -1.57 4.13 10.55
N SER A 190 -0.33 4.57 10.39
CA SER A 190 0.73 3.79 9.75
C SER A 190 1.13 2.58 10.60
N GLU A 191 1.81 1.59 10.00
CA GLU A 191 2.26 0.41 10.73
C GLU A 191 3.14 0.77 11.94
N ASP A 192 4.05 1.74 11.77
CA ASP A 192 4.92 2.21 12.85
C ASP A 192 4.15 2.98 13.91
N GLY A 193 3.13 3.75 13.51
CA GLY A 193 2.27 4.52 14.42
C GLY A 193 1.42 3.61 15.29
N ILE A 194 0.78 2.60 14.69
CA ILE A 194 -0.01 1.59 15.39
C ILE A 194 0.88 0.78 16.35
N LYS A 195 2.11 0.43 15.96
CA LYS A 195 3.06 -0.25 16.87
C LYS A 195 3.46 0.63 18.06
N ALA A 196 3.63 1.93 17.84
CA ALA A 196 4.06 2.87 18.88
C ALA A 196 2.93 3.17 19.89
N ASP A 197 1.71 3.42 19.42
CA ASP A 197 0.54 3.65 20.28
C ASP A 197 -0.76 3.14 19.61
N PRO A 198 -1.13 1.86 19.84
CA PRO A 198 -2.35 1.29 19.26
C PRO A 198 -3.63 2.03 19.67
N LYS A 199 -3.67 2.57 20.90
CA LYS A 199 -4.87 3.20 21.47
C LYS A 199 -5.16 4.55 20.84
N LEU A 200 -4.13 5.23 20.34
CA LEU A 200 -4.29 6.50 19.66
C LEU A 200 -5.17 6.34 18.41
N GLY A 201 -4.88 5.36 17.57
CA GLY A 201 -5.67 5.07 16.37
C GLY A 201 -7.13 4.74 16.69
N GLU A 202 -7.37 3.92 17.73
CA GLU A 202 -8.71 3.56 18.21
C GLU A 202 -9.51 4.76 18.75
N SER A 203 -8.83 5.80 19.22
CA SER A 203 -9.47 7.00 19.79
C SER A 203 -9.91 8.03 18.74
N LEU A 204 -9.44 7.90 17.49
CA LEU A 204 -9.75 8.82 16.41
C LEU A 204 -11.17 8.61 15.90
N ASP A 205 -11.94 9.70 15.81
CA ASP A 205 -13.25 9.70 15.15
C ASP A 205 -13.07 9.82 13.63
N LEU A 206 -12.65 8.72 13.01
CA LEU A 206 -12.34 8.67 11.57
C LEU A 206 -13.56 8.93 10.69
N LYS A 207 -14.78 8.69 11.21
CA LYS A 207 -16.02 9.05 10.52
C LYS A 207 -16.17 10.56 10.41
N ASP A 208 -15.95 11.29 11.51
CA ASP A 208 -16.01 12.75 11.53
C ASP A 208 -14.89 13.38 10.68
N VAL A 209 -13.68 12.81 10.74
CA VAL A 209 -12.56 13.21 9.86
C VAL A 209 -12.95 13.06 8.40
N ALA A 210 -13.38 11.87 7.98
CA ALA A 210 -13.75 11.62 6.58
C ALA A 210 -14.89 12.54 6.12
N GLY A 211 -15.91 12.77 6.96
CA GLY A 211 -17.03 13.67 6.64
C GLY A 211 -16.58 15.11 6.46
N THR A 212 -15.85 15.65 7.43
CA THR A 212 -15.42 17.05 7.41
C THR A 212 -14.50 17.35 6.23
N VAL A 213 -13.57 16.44 5.90
CA VAL A 213 -12.65 16.61 4.76
C VAL A 213 -13.41 16.47 3.44
N THR A 214 -14.40 15.59 3.35
CA THR A 214 -15.26 15.46 2.16
C THR A 214 -16.10 16.72 1.94
N ASP A 215 -16.66 17.30 3.01
CA ASP A 215 -17.42 18.55 2.94
C ASP A 215 -16.54 19.73 2.48
N ALA A 216 -15.26 19.74 2.87
CA ALA A 216 -14.30 20.74 2.41
C ALA A 216 -14.02 20.63 0.90
N LEU A 217 -14.02 19.42 0.33
CA LEU A 217 -13.84 19.19 -1.11
C LEU A 217 -15.05 19.64 -1.94
N HIS A 218 -16.25 19.72 -1.35
CA HIS A 218 -17.45 20.26 -2.01
C HIS A 218 -17.42 21.78 -2.17
N LYS A 219 -16.48 22.49 -1.51
CA LYS A 219 -16.35 23.94 -1.64
C LYS A 219 -15.86 24.32 -3.05
N PRO A 220 -16.22 25.50 -3.58
CA PRO A 220 -15.79 25.91 -4.91
C PRO A 220 -14.26 26.00 -5.03
N PHE A 221 -13.70 25.41 -6.08
CA PHE A 221 -12.29 25.52 -6.47
C PHE A 221 -11.26 25.16 -5.38
N PRO A 222 -11.28 23.94 -4.81
CA PRO A 222 -10.24 23.55 -3.87
C PRO A 222 -8.88 23.59 -4.55
N SER A 223 -7.86 24.06 -3.82
CA SER A 223 -6.50 24.10 -4.33
C SER A 223 -5.99 22.67 -4.56
N ARG A 224 -5.03 22.54 -5.49
CA ARG A 224 -4.39 21.23 -5.75
C ARG A 224 -3.76 20.64 -4.49
N VAL A 225 -3.12 21.49 -3.68
CA VAL A 225 -2.50 21.10 -2.40
C VAL A 225 -3.55 20.53 -1.45
N LEU A 226 -4.71 21.17 -1.32
CA LEU A 226 -5.81 20.66 -0.49
C LEU A 226 -6.27 19.28 -0.97
N VAL A 227 -6.44 19.09 -2.27
CA VAL A 227 -6.86 17.81 -2.85
C VAL A 227 -5.84 16.71 -2.58
N ASP A 228 -4.55 16.98 -2.84
CA ASP A 228 -3.46 16.00 -2.68
C ASP A 228 -3.34 15.50 -1.24
N HIS A 229 -3.67 16.34 -0.24
CA HIS A 229 -3.68 15.94 1.17
C HIS A 229 -5.01 15.33 1.63
N SER A 230 -6.13 15.68 0.99
CA SER A 230 -7.45 15.16 1.32
C SER A 230 -7.60 13.69 0.91
N VAL A 231 -7.07 13.31 -0.25
CA VAL A 231 -7.18 11.93 -0.77
C VAL A 231 -6.62 10.88 0.17
N PRO A 232 -5.34 10.94 0.60
CA PRO A 232 -4.79 9.97 1.55
C PRO A 232 -5.49 10.03 2.91
N LEU A 233 -5.88 11.23 3.38
CA LEU A 233 -6.60 11.40 4.64
C LEU A 233 -7.97 10.72 4.62
N ILE A 234 -8.77 10.92 3.57
CA ILE A 234 -10.06 10.23 3.40
C ILE A 234 -9.83 8.72 3.28
N ALA A 235 -8.84 8.29 2.49
CA ALA A 235 -8.54 6.88 2.29
C ALA A 235 -8.20 6.16 3.61
N VAL A 236 -7.29 6.68 4.44
CA VAL A 236 -6.96 6.06 5.74
C VAL A 236 -8.12 6.17 6.74
N SER A 237 -8.94 7.22 6.64
CA SER A 237 -10.10 7.42 7.52
C SER A 237 -11.25 6.44 7.25
N THR A 238 -11.17 5.63 6.19
CA THR A 238 -12.10 4.51 5.98
C THR A 238 -11.81 3.31 6.89
N LEU A 239 -10.60 3.24 7.47
CA LEU A 239 -10.23 2.18 8.39
C LEU A 239 -11.20 2.15 9.57
N ASN A 240 -11.85 1.00 9.77
CA ASN A 240 -12.68 0.70 10.93
C ASN A 240 -13.84 1.70 11.16
N SER A 241 -14.22 2.47 10.13
CA SER A 241 -15.21 3.52 10.21
C SER A 241 -16.40 3.27 9.28
N GLN A 242 -17.58 3.72 9.69
CA GLN A 242 -18.72 3.86 8.79
C GLN A 242 -18.55 5.17 8.01
N ALA A 243 -17.57 5.19 7.10
CA ALA A 243 -17.24 6.36 6.30
C ALA A 243 -18.51 6.94 5.65
N PRO A 244 -18.67 8.28 5.63
CA PRO A 244 -19.85 8.90 5.04
C PRO A 244 -20.07 8.48 3.58
N PRO A 245 -21.32 8.32 3.11
CA PRO A 245 -21.58 7.86 1.75
C PRO A 245 -20.89 8.69 0.66
N SER A 246 -20.85 10.01 0.82
CA SER A 246 -20.16 10.92 -0.10
C SER A 246 -18.65 10.66 -0.16
N ALA A 247 -18.01 10.35 0.98
CA ALA A 247 -16.59 10.01 1.04
C ALA A 247 -16.29 8.70 0.29
N VAL A 248 -17.14 7.69 0.46
CA VAL A 248 -17.00 6.41 -0.27
C VAL A 248 -17.20 6.63 -1.77
N LYS A 249 -18.21 7.42 -2.17
CA LYS A 249 -18.44 7.81 -3.57
C LYS A 249 -17.25 8.58 -4.15
N PHE A 250 -16.64 9.47 -3.39
CA PHE A 250 -15.42 10.18 -3.78
C PHE A 250 -14.28 9.20 -4.10
N LEU A 251 -14.03 8.20 -3.25
CA LEU A 251 -13.02 7.16 -3.50
C LEU A 251 -13.36 6.32 -4.74
N VAL A 252 -14.63 5.95 -4.94
CA VAL A 252 -15.07 5.20 -6.14
C VAL A 252 -14.86 6.02 -7.42
N ALA A 253 -15.23 7.30 -7.42
CA ALA A 253 -14.99 8.21 -8.55
C ALA A 253 -13.48 8.43 -8.78
N GLY A 254 -12.70 8.48 -7.70
CA GLY A 254 -11.25 8.66 -7.73
C GLY A 254 -10.48 7.59 -8.52
N LEU A 255 -11.06 6.38 -8.68
CA LEU A 255 -10.53 5.35 -9.58
C LEU A 255 -10.42 5.81 -11.04
N ARG A 256 -11.10 6.90 -11.40
CA ARG A 256 -11.12 7.52 -12.73
C ARG A 256 -10.26 8.79 -12.86
N SER A 257 -9.54 9.20 -11.80
CA SER A 257 -8.55 10.29 -11.85
C SER A 257 -7.55 10.07 -12.99
N LYS A 258 -6.86 11.06 -13.56
CA LYS A 258 -5.72 10.76 -14.48
C LYS A 258 -4.41 10.50 -13.74
N ASP A 259 -4.38 10.85 -12.46
CA ASP A 259 -3.25 10.64 -11.57
C ASP A 259 -3.29 9.23 -10.97
N TRP A 260 -2.29 8.40 -11.27
CA TRP A 260 -2.22 7.01 -10.80
C TRP A 260 -2.02 6.88 -9.30
N ILE A 261 -1.33 7.83 -8.66
CA ILE A 261 -1.15 7.83 -7.21
C ILE A 261 -2.51 8.10 -6.56
N PHE A 262 -3.25 9.09 -7.08
CA PHE A 262 -4.63 9.36 -6.66
C PHE A 262 -5.50 8.10 -6.80
N ARG A 263 -5.52 7.48 -8.00
CA ARG A 263 -6.32 6.27 -8.27
C ARG A 263 -6.04 5.15 -7.26
N CYS A 264 -4.77 4.86 -7.01
CA CYS A 264 -4.37 3.74 -6.16
C CYS A 264 -4.57 4.04 -4.68
N THR A 265 -4.41 5.29 -4.26
CA THR A 265 -4.79 5.72 -2.90
C THR A 265 -6.29 5.55 -2.68
N CYS A 266 -7.12 5.91 -3.65
CA CYS A 266 -8.55 5.67 -3.59
C CYS A 266 -8.90 4.18 -3.54
N LEU A 267 -8.27 3.35 -4.38
CA LEU A 267 -8.48 1.91 -4.37
C LEU A 267 -8.07 1.30 -3.02
N GLY A 268 -6.91 1.67 -2.48
CA GLY A 268 -6.45 1.24 -1.16
C GLY A 268 -7.39 1.66 -0.04
N GLY A 269 -7.94 2.88 -0.08
CA GLY A 269 -9.00 3.30 0.84
C GLY A 269 -10.24 2.42 0.78
N LEU A 270 -10.68 2.00 -0.41
CA LEU A 270 -11.81 1.08 -0.56
C LEU A 270 -11.50 -0.33 -0.01
N PHE A 271 -10.24 -0.80 -0.10
CA PHE A 271 -9.82 -2.01 0.60
C PHE A 271 -9.89 -1.83 2.12
N LEU A 272 -9.34 -0.72 2.66
CA LEU A 272 -9.34 -0.43 4.09
C LEU A 272 -10.75 -0.37 4.69
N LEU A 273 -11.72 0.18 3.96
CA LEU A 273 -13.13 0.24 4.34
C LEU A 273 -13.70 -1.12 4.79
N HIS A 274 -13.29 -2.19 4.12
CA HIS A 274 -13.83 -3.54 4.34
C HIS A 274 -12.93 -4.43 5.21
N ARG A 275 -11.84 -3.91 5.77
CA ARG A 275 -10.81 -4.71 6.45
C ARG A 275 -11.33 -5.50 7.66
N GLU A 276 -12.15 -4.89 8.51
CA GLU A 276 -12.64 -5.53 9.75
C GLU A 276 -13.79 -6.51 9.52
N GLU A 277 -14.68 -6.21 8.57
CA GLU A 277 -15.81 -7.09 8.24
C GLU A 277 -15.43 -8.22 7.27
N ALA A 278 -14.21 -8.18 6.72
CA ALA A 278 -13.76 -9.16 5.75
C ALA A 278 -13.53 -10.53 6.38
N GLU A 279 -14.13 -11.54 5.76
CA GLU A 279 -13.82 -12.94 6.05
C GLU A 279 -12.50 -13.32 5.38
N SER A 280 -11.74 -14.21 6.04
CA SER A 280 -10.61 -14.86 5.38
C SER A 280 -11.09 -15.65 4.17
N ASP A 281 -10.33 -15.59 3.08
CA ASP A 281 -10.65 -16.39 1.91
C ASP A 281 -10.66 -17.89 2.25
N GLN A 282 -11.60 -18.63 1.67
CA GLN A 282 -11.85 -20.01 2.06
C GLN A 282 -10.81 -20.93 1.41
N ARG A 283 -9.68 -21.11 2.10
CA ARG A 283 -8.57 -21.97 1.66
C ARG A 283 -8.84 -23.47 1.85
N LEU A 284 -9.70 -23.82 2.83
CA LEU A 284 -10.03 -25.18 3.19
C LEU A 284 -11.51 -25.44 2.92
N LEU A 285 -11.79 -26.38 2.02
CA LEU A 285 -13.13 -26.89 1.78
C LEU A 285 -13.33 -28.17 2.59
N ASP A 286 -14.52 -28.34 3.16
CA ASP A 286 -14.94 -29.62 3.74
C ASP A 286 -15.03 -30.65 2.59
N PRO A 287 -14.10 -31.63 2.53
CA PRO A 287 -14.04 -32.54 1.40
C PRO A 287 -15.31 -33.36 1.26
N THR A 288 -15.92 -33.76 2.38
CA THR A 288 -17.14 -34.57 2.42
C THR A 288 -18.32 -33.80 1.85
N LYS A 289 -18.52 -32.55 2.28
CA LYS A 289 -19.60 -31.70 1.75
C LYS A 289 -19.41 -31.42 0.26
N MET A 290 -18.18 -31.12 -0.15
CA MET A 290 -17.84 -30.87 -1.54
C MET A 290 -18.12 -32.11 -2.41
N MET A 291 -17.69 -33.30 -1.97
CA MET A 291 -17.94 -34.55 -2.70
C MET A 291 -19.43 -34.90 -2.76
N MET A 292 -20.19 -34.69 -1.67
CA MET A 292 -21.64 -34.89 -1.66
C MET A 292 -22.36 -33.95 -2.62
N ALA A 293 -21.91 -32.71 -2.71
CA ALA A 293 -22.48 -31.71 -3.61
C ALA A 293 -22.20 -32.07 -5.08
N MET A 294 -20.96 -32.42 -5.41
CA MET A 294 -20.54 -32.79 -6.77
C MET A 294 -21.13 -34.14 -7.23
N SER A 295 -21.55 -35.00 -6.31
CA SER A 295 -22.29 -36.23 -6.64
C SER A 295 -23.71 -35.97 -7.15
N ARG A 296 -24.25 -34.76 -6.95
CA ARG A 296 -25.58 -34.37 -7.43
C ARG A 296 -25.47 -33.72 -8.81
N PRO A 297 -26.48 -33.88 -9.69
CA PRO A 297 -26.50 -33.19 -10.97
C PRO A 297 -26.38 -31.67 -10.79
N ALA A 298 -25.54 -31.04 -11.60
CA ALA A 298 -25.46 -29.59 -11.65
C ALA A 298 -26.80 -29.00 -12.14
N PRO A 299 -27.22 -27.82 -11.64
CA PRO A 299 -28.35 -27.07 -12.18
C PRO A 299 -28.29 -26.96 -13.71
N PRO A 300 -29.42 -27.02 -14.45
CA PRO A 300 -29.41 -27.11 -15.90
C PRO A 300 -28.58 -26.03 -16.61
N HIS A 301 -28.61 -24.79 -16.12
CA HIS A 301 -27.83 -23.69 -16.70
C HIS A 301 -26.32 -23.87 -16.48
N LEU A 302 -25.91 -24.34 -15.31
CA LEU A 302 -24.51 -24.65 -15.01
C LEU A 302 -24.04 -25.88 -15.82
N ASN A 303 -24.88 -26.91 -15.92
CA ASN A 303 -24.57 -28.10 -16.69
C ASN A 303 -24.36 -27.79 -18.18
N ALA A 304 -25.15 -26.87 -18.75
CA ALA A 304 -24.96 -26.41 -20.12
C ALA A 304 -23.60 -25.70 -20.31
N ILE A 305 -23.15 -24.93 -19.31
CA ILE A 305 -21.85 -24.24 -19.32
C ILE A 305 -20.70 -25.24 -19.19
N LEU A 306 -20.81 -26.23 -18.28
CA LEU A 306 -19.82 -27.30 -18.16
C LEU A 306 -19.70 -28.11 -19.47
N SER A 307 -20.84 -28.39 -20.09
CA SER A 307 -20.90 -29.13 -21.35
C SER A 307 -20.27 -28.35 -22.51
N SER A 308 -20.54 -27.04 -22.61
CA SER A 308 -19.98 -26.20 -23.68
C SER A 308 -18.47 -25.98 -23.55
N TYR A 309 -17.95 -25.95 -22.32
CA TYR A 309 -16.51 -25.90 -22.07
C TYR A 309 -15.82 -27.24 -22.34
N GLY A 310 -16.49 -28.35 -22.00
CA GLY A 310 -15.96 -29.70 -22.07
C GLY A 310 -15.87 -30.32 -20.68
N PHE A 311 -16.81 -31.21 -20.37
CA PHE A 311 -17.00 -31.76 -19.02
C PHE A 311 -15.74 -32.37 -18.42
N GLN A 312 -14.95 -33.08 -19.22
CA GLN A 312 -13.72 -33.75 -18.76
C GLN A 312 -12.58 -32.80 -18.35
N GLN A 313 -12.69 -31.52 -18.72
CA GLN A 313 -11.71 -30.48 -18.39
C GLN A 313 -12.13 -29.63 -17.18
N CYS A 314 -13.33 -29.85 -16.64
CA CYS A 314 -13.89 -29.07 -15.53
C CYS A 314 -13.27 -29.48 -14.18
N GLU A 315 -13.13 -28.53 -13.25
CA GLU A 315 -12.47 -28.79 -11.95
C GLU A 315 -13.25 -29.79 -11.10
N SER A 316 -14.59 -29.69 -11.10
CA SER A 316 -15.49 -30.60 -10.39
C SER A 316 -15.35 -32.04 -10.89
N TYR A 317 -15.35 -32.25 -12.21
CA TYR A 317 -15.15 -33.56 -12.82
C TYR A 317 -13.78 -34.14 -12.48
N LEU A 318 -12.70 -33.37 -12.68
CA LEU A 318 -11.34 -33.83 -12.39
C LEU A 318 -11.18 -34.19 -10.92
N THR A 319 -11.81 -33.45 -10.02
CA THR A 319 -11.81 -33.73 -8.58
C THR A 319 -12.54 -35.03 -8.26
N MET A 320 -13.74 -35.24 -8.81
CA MET A 320 -14.50 -36.48 -8.65
C MET A 320 -13.79 -37.70 -9.22
N LYS A 321 -13.28 -37.60 -10.44
CA LYS A 321 -12.51 -38.68 -11.06
C LYS A 321 -11.28 -39.02 -10.22
N THR A 322 -10.53 -38.01 -9.76
CA THR A 322 -9.32 -38.24 -8.96
C THR A 322 -9.63 -38.85 -7.61
N ALA A 323 -10.74 -38.48 -6.97
CA ALA A 323 -11.17 -39.09 -5.71
C ALA A 323 -11.44 -40.61 -5.87
N ASN A 324 -12.12 -41.00 -6.95
CA ASN A 324 -12.37 -42.41 -7.26
C ASN A 324 -11.09 -43.17 -7.61
N ASP A 325 -10.22 -42.57 -8.43
CA ASP A 325 -8.92 -43.14 -8.80
C ASP A 325 -8.04 -43.31 -7.55
N PHE A 326 -8.04 -42.33 -6.64
CA PHE A 326 -7.32 -42.36 -5.37
C PHE A 326 -7.81 -43.49 -4.46
N GLN A 327 -9.13 -43.62 -4.27
CA GLN A 327 -9.70 -44.72 -3.50
C GLN A 327 -9.30 -46.09 -4.07
N THR A 328 -9.35 -46.23 -5.39
CA THR A 328 -8.93 -47.47 -6.08
C THR A 328 -7.45 -47.77 -5.82
N ALA A 329 -6.57 -46.78 -5.98
CA ALA A 329 -5.14 -46.93 -5.75
C ALA A 329 -4.81 -47.29 -4.28
N MET A 330 -5.50 -46.67 -3.33
CA MET A 330 -5.35 -46.98 -1.90
C MET A 330 -5.83 -48.40 -1.58
N MET A 331 -6.92 -48.87 -2.20
CA MET A 331 -7.40 -50.25 -2.02
C MET A 331 -6.47 -51.28 -2.66
N ASP A 332 -5.92 -50.99 -3.83
CA ASP A 332 -4.93 -51.87 -4.47
C ASP A 332 -3.63 -51.95 -3.67
N CYS A 333 -3.19 -50.84 -3.05
CA CYS A 333 -2.01 -50.85 -2.18
C CYS A 333 -2.16 -51.78 -0.96
N ILE A 334 -3.36 -51.92 -0.40
CA ILE A 334 -3.62 -52.89 0.69
C ILE A 334 -3.30 -54.32 0.22
N ARG A 335 -3.67 -54.64 -1.02
CA ARG A 335 -3.50 -55.97 -1.62
C ARG A 335 -2.06 -56.22 -2.04
N THR A 336 -1.42 -55.26 -2.72
CA THR A 336 -0.10 -55.44 -3.34
C THR A 336 1.05 -55.07 -2.42
N ARG A 337 0.81 -54.21 -1.43
CA ARG A 337 1.84 -53.55 -0.59
C ARG A 337 2.87 -52.75 -1.40
N ASP A 338 2.54 -52.41 -2.63
CA ASP A 338 3.45 -51.71 -3.55
C ASP A 338 3.35 -50.19 -3.39
N LEU A 339 4.24 -49.64 -2.55
CA LEU A 339 4.34 -48.21 -2.29
C LEU A 339 4.99 -47.43 -3.43
N TYR A 340 5.73 -48.11 -4.31
CA TYR A 340 6.33 -47.48 -5.49
C TYR A 340 5.23 -47.15 -6.50
N SER A 341 4.43 -48.15 -6.89
CA SER A 341 3.33 -47.96 -7.84
C SER A 341 2.27 -47.00 -7.29
N LEU A 342 1.96 -47.07 -5.99
CA LEU A 342 1.11 -46.07 -5.35
C LEU A 342 1.70 -44.67 -5.49
N GLY A 343 3.01 -44.50 -5.22
CA GLY A 343 3.68 -43.22 -5.33
C GLY A 343 3.61 -42.58 -6.71
N ILE A 344 3.79 -43.37 -7.78
CA ILE A 344 3.68 -42.89 -9.17
C ILE A 344 2.27 -42.35 -9.43
N LEU A 345 1.23 -43.08 -9.01
CA LEU A 345 -0.16 -42.65 -9.16
C LEU A 345 -0.46 -41.39 -8.34
N LEU A 346 0.00 -41.32 -7.09
CA LEU A 346 -0.20 -40.15 -6.23
C LEU A 346 0.46 -38.89 -6.82
N ALA A 347 1.65 -39.01 -7.42
CA ALA A 347 2.30 -37.89 -8.10
C ALA A 347 1.44 -37.35 -9.26
N GLU A 348 0.85 -38.24 -10.06
CA GLU A 348 -0.07 -37.86 -11.14
C GLU A 348 -1.33 -37.17 -10.60
N PHE A 349 -1.95 -37.73 -9.54
CA PHE A 349 -3.16 -37.16 -8.93
C PHE A 349 -2.92 -35.76 -8.40
N ILE A 350 -1.78 -35.53 -7.74
CA ILE A 350 -1.38 -34.22 -7.21
C ILE A 350 -1.27 -33.16 -8.30
N LEU A 351 -0.80 -33.54 -9.48
CA LEU A 351 -0.70 -32.64 -10.64
C LEU A 351 -2.04 -32.44 -11.37
N ARG A 352 -3.07 -33.21 -11.03
CA ARG A 352 -4.38 -33.18 -11.69
C ARG A 352 -5.38 -32.25 -11.01
N THR A 353 -5.39 -32.19 -9.68
CA THR A 353 -6.31 -31.35 -8.89
C THR A 353 -5.74 -31.04 -7.49
N GLU A 354 -6.21 -29.95 -6.87
CA GLU A 354 -5.83 -29.58 -5.51
C GLU A 354 -6.23 -30.66 -4.49
N PHE A 355 -7.44 -31.18 -4.63
CA PHE A 355 -8.08 -32.10 -3.66
C PHE A 355 -7.79 -33.56 -4.03
N SER A 356 -6.55 -33.83 -4.41
CA SER A 356 -6.07 -35.11 -4.92
C SER A 356 -5.79 -36.15 -3.82
N ILE A 357 -5.55 -35.69 -2.59
CA ILE A 357 -5.25 -36.53 -1.44
C ILE A 357 -6.32 -36.26 -0.36
N SER A 358 -7.08 -37.29 -0.01
CA SER A 358 -8.06 -37.22 1.07
C SER A 358 -7.39 -37.45 2.42
N GLU A 359 -7.75 -36.66 3.43
CA GLU A 359 -7.38 -36.93 4.82
C GLU A 359 -8.37 -37.95 5.38
N GLY A 360 -7.87 -39.05 5.95
CA GLY A 360 -8.70 -40.15 6.43
C GLY A 360 -7.85 -41.37 6.79
N TYR A 361 -8.51 -42.45 7.19
CA TYR A 361 -7.92 -43.74 7.53
C TYR A 361 -8.89 -44.86 7.14
N TYR A 362 -8.42 -46.11 7.15
CA TYR A 362 -9.29 -47.25 6.89
C TYR A 362 -10.17 -47.52 8.11
N GLU A 363 -11.49 -47.56 7.91
CA GLU A 363 -12.47 -47.78 8.98
C GLU A 363 -13.03 -49.21 8.92
N THR A 364 -13.32 -49.78 10.08
CA THR A 364 -14.09 -51.02 10.23
C THR A 364 -15.14 -50.85 11.33
N ASP A 365 -16.27 -51.55 11.22
CA ASP A 365 -17.30 -51.52 12.26
C ASP A 365 -16.92 -52.46 13.40
N ASN A 366 -16.81 -51.93 14.62
CA ASN A 366 -16.57 -52.76 15.79
C ASN A 366 -17.85 -53.58 16.10
N PRO A 367 -17.79 -54.93 16.05
CA PRO A 367 -18.98 -55.77 16.20
C PRO A 367 -19.64 -55.68 17.60
N GLY A 368 -18.88 -55.29 18.63
CA GLY A 368 -19.37 -55.20 20.01
C GLY A 368 -19.93 -53.83 20.40
N THR A 369 -19.44 -52.75 19.77
CA THR A 369 -19.85 -51.38 20.11
C THR A 369 -20.64 -50.69 19.01
N GLY A 370 -20.65 -51.24 17.79
CA GLY A 370 -21.25 -50.63 16.59
C GLY A 370 -20.57 -49.32 16.17
N ARG A 371 -19.43 -48.97 16.77
CA ARG A 371 -18.67 -47.76 16.43
C ARG A 371 -17.67 -48.07 15.32
N ARG A 372 -17.46 -47.10 14.45
CA ARG A 372 -16.37 -47.16 13.48
C ARG A 372 -15.05 -46.96 14.19
N GLU A 373 -14.13 -47.88 13.97
CA GLU A 373 -12.80 -47.86 14.53
C GLU A 373 -11.76 -47.97 13.41
N ASN A 374 -10.55 -47.51 13.72
CA ASN A 374 -9.42 -47.58 12.80
C ASN A 374 -9.00 -49.03 12.57
N MET A 375 -8.89 -49.44 11.32
CA MET A 375 -8.47 -50.77 10.92
C MET A 375 -6.95 -50.82 10.69
N ASP A 376 -6.23 -51.50 11.58
CA ASP A 376 -4.81 -51.79 11.36
C ASP A 376 -4.65 -52.84 10.25
N LEU A 377 -4.14 -52.39 9.10
CA LEU A 377 -3.88 -53.23 7.93
C LEU A 377 -2.41 -53.64 7.83
N GLY A 378 -1.56 -53.33 8.82
CA GLY A 378 -0.12 -53.60 8.78
C GLY A 378 0.62 -52.80 7.69
N LEU A 379 0.05 -51.68 7.25
CA LEU A 379 0.72 -50.71 6.37
C LEU A 379 1.63 -49.81 7.22
N PRO A 380 2.69 -49.21 6.65
CA PRO A 380 3.61 -48.39 7.41
C PRO A 380 3.06 -46.98 7.72
N PHE A 381 1.77 -46.77 7.49
CA PHE A 381 1.04 -45.54 7.75
C PHE A 381 -0.38 -45.88 8.19
N THR A 382 -0.97 -44.97 8.97
CA THR A 382 -2.35 -45.10 9.47
C THR A 382 -3.26 -44.10 8.76
N MET A 383 -2.86 -42.83 8.70
CA MET A 383 -3.55 -41.83 7.91
C MET A 383 -3.12 -41.93 6.45
N TRP A 384 -4.06 -41.73 5.54
CA TRP A 384 -3.78 -41.77 4.10
C TRP A 384 -2.74 -40.74 3.65
N SER A 385 -2.74 -39.54 4.24
CA SER A 385 -1.73 -38.53 3.93
C SER A 385 -0.32 -38.91 4.38
N ASP A 386 -0.19 -39.76 5.39
CA ASP A 386 1.10 -40.25 5.87
C ASP A 386 1.69 -41.31 4.94
N ALA A 387 0.95 -41.80 3.93
CA ALA A 387 1.50 -42.64 2.87
C ALA A 387 2.51 -41.90 1.98
N LEU A 388 2.35 -40.58 1.81
CA LEU A 388 3.13 -39.79 0.85
C LEU A 388 4.65 -39.85 1.11
N PRO A 389 5.17 -39.62 2.33
CA PRO A 389 6.61 -39.77 2.60
C PRO A 389 7.14 -41.19 2.34
N HIS A 390 6.34 -42.23 2.56
CA HIS A 390 6.74 -43.61 2.27
C HIS A 390 6.82 -43.86 0.77
N CYS A 391 5.83 -43.37 0.02
CA CYS A 391 5.80 -43.43 -1.44
C CYS A 391 6.99 -42.67 -2.06
N ALA A 392 7.27 -41.45 -1.60
CA ALA A 392 8.41 -40.66 -2.09
C ALA A 392 9.75 -41.37 -1.85
N ARG A 393 9.92 -42.04 -0.69
CA ARG A 393 11.09 -42.89 -0.41
C ARG A 393 11.16 -44.11 -1.34
N ALA A 394 10.04 -44.77 -1.61
CA ALA A 394 9.99 -45.92 -2.51
C ALA A 394 10.39 -45.53 -3.94
N ILE A 395 9.89 -44.41 -4.47
CA ILE A 395 10.29 -43.87 -5.78
C ILE A 395 11.80 -43.61 -5.82
N ARG A 396 12.34 -42.94 -4.79
CA ARG A 396 13.79 -42.64 -4.74
C ARG A 396 14.64 -43.90 -4.65
N ALA A 397 14.19 -44.92 -3.91
CA ALA A 397 14.90 -46.18 -3.77
C ALA A 397 14.98 -46.98 -5.08
N ASN A 398 14.02 -46.79 -6.00
CA ASN A 398 14.06 -47.40 -7.33
C ASN A 398 15.18 -46.81 -8.22
N GLY A 399 15.69 -45.63 -7.88
CA GLY A 399 16.91 -45.06 -8.48
C GLY A 399 16.76 -44.54 -9.90
N VAL A 400 15.54 -44.38 -10.43
CA VAL A 400 15.27 -43.87 -11.77
C VAL A 400 15.35 -42.33 -11.77
N PRO A 401 16.34 -41.71 -12.45
CA PRO A 401 16.52 -40.25 -12.38
C PRO A 401 15.35 -39.45 -12.94
N ALA A 402 14.63 -39.99 -13.93
CA ALA A 402 13.47 -39.35 -14.54
C ALA A 402 12.26 -39.23 -13.59
N GLU A 403 12.23 -40.02 -12.52
CA GLU A 403 11.12 -40.05 -11.54
C GLU A 403 11.42 -39.20 -10.30
N ALA A 404 12.61 -38.59 -10.22
CA ALA A 404 13.00 -37.75 -9.08
C ALA A 404 12.01 -36.60 -8.83
N ASP A 405 11.47 -35.99 -9.91
CA ASP A 405 10.47 -34.93 -9.79
C ASP A 405 9.14 -35.47 -9.23
N MET A 406 8.76 -36.71 -9.53
CA MET A 406 7.54 -37.34 -8.98
C MET A 406 7.65 -37.53 -7.47
N ALA A 407 8.81 -38.01 -6.99
CA ALA A 407 9.07 -38.10 -5.56
C ALA A 407 9.00 -36.72 -4.87
N ASP A 408 9.53 -35.69 -5.53
CA ASP A 408 9.50 -34.32 -5.00
C ASP A 408 8.07 -33.74 -5.00
N VAL A 409 7.22 -34.03 -6.02
CA VAL A 409 5.79 -33.66 -6.02
C VAL A 409 5.10 -34.23 -4.77
N VAL A 410 5.26 -35.53 -4.54
CA VAL A 410 4.63 -36.26 -3.43
C VAL A 410 5.08 -35.70 -2.08
N GLU A 411 6.37 -35.47 -1.89
CA GLU A 411 6.89 -34.93 -0.63
C GLU A 411 6.49 -33.47 -0.41
N MET A 412 6.54 -32.62 -1.45
CA MET A 412 6.10 -31.23 -1.34
C MET A 412 4.61 -31.15 -0.98
N LYS A 413 3.75 -32.00 -1.57
CA LYS A 413 2.32 -32.04 -1.21
C LYS A 413 2.11 -32.41 0.26
N PHE A 414 2.82 -33.42 0.77
CA PHE A 414 2.75 -33.78 2.19
C PHE A 414 3.10 -32.60 3.09
N LEU A 415 4.21 -31.90 2.79
CA LEU A 415 4.64 -30.74 3.56
C LEU A 415 3.63 -29.59 3.49
N ILE A 416 3.01 -29.35 2.33
CA ILE A 416 1.92 -28.38 2.18
C ILE A 416 0.72 -28.75 3.06
N MET A 417 0.30 -30.02 3.03
CA MET A 417 -0.84 -30.50 3.83
C MET A 417 -0.57 -30.36 5.33
N LYS A 418 0.67 -30.56 5.79
CA LYS A 418 1.08 -30.38 7.19
C LYS A 418 1.47 -28.92 7.53
N GLN A 419 1.14 -27.95 6.67
CA GLN A 419 1.44 -26.51 6.85
C GLN A 419 2.95 -26.19 7.01
N ARG A 420 3.82 -27.03 6.47
CA ARG A 420 5.29 -26.88 6.47
C ARG A 420 5.79 -26.29 5.15
N ILE A 421 5.18 -25.18 4.72
CA ILE A 421 5.50 -24.51 3.46
C ILE A 421 7.00 -24.16 3.32
N PRO A 422 7.71 -23.65 4.35
CA PRO A 422 9.13 -23.35 4.22
C PRO A 422 9.99 -24.57 3.87
N ASP A 423 9.61 -25.77 4.33
CA ASP A 423 10.34 -27.00 4.00
C ASP A 423 10.02 -27.47 2.57
N ALA A 424 8.77 -27.33 2.13
CA ALA A 424 8.39 -27.60 0.74
C ALA A 424 9.16 -26.68 -0.23
N VAL A 425 9.34 -25.42 0.14
CA VAL A 425 10.13 -24.43 -0.61
C VAL A 425 11.60 -24.83 -0.72
N LYS A 426 12.20 -25.44 0.31
CA LYS A 426 13.58 -25.96 0.24
C LYS A 426 13.70 -27.05 -0.82
N ILE A 427 12.75 -28.00 -0.83
CA ILE A 427 12.70 -29.08 -1.83
C ILE A 427 12.52 -28.48 -3.23
N ALA A 428 11.56 -27.57 -3.40
CA ALA A 428 11.29 -26.90 -4.68
C ALA A 428 12.54 -26.22 -5.25
N ASN A 429 13.32 -25.51 -4.41
CA ASN A 429 14.55 -24.86 -4.84
C ASN A 429 15.64 -25.85 -5.28
N VAL A 430 15.76 -27.00 -4.60
CA VAL A 430 16.69 -28.06 -5.00
C VAL A 430 16.23 -28.68 -6.32
N ALA A 431 14.93 -28.98 -6.44
CA ALA A 431 14.35 -29.56 -7.64
C ALA A 431 14.53 -28.64 -8.87
N LEU A 432 14.34 -27.32 -8.72
CA LEU A 432 14.54 -26.35 -9.81
C LEU A 432 15.99 -26.19 -10.26
N LYS A 433 16.97 -26.49 -9.41
CA LYS A 433 18.39 -26.56 -9.82
C LYS A 433 18.63 -27.77 -10.72
N ARG A 434 17.93 -28.88 -10.46
CA ARG A 434 18.01 -30.12 -11.26
C ARG A 434 17.19 -30.02 -12.54
N ASN A 435 15.95 -29.54 -12.45
CA ASN A 435 15.03 -29.35 -13.56
C ASN A 435 14.39 -27.93 -13.51
N PRO A 436 14.93 -26.96 -14.26
CA PRO A 436 14.37 -25.61 -14.34
C PRO A 436 12.98 -25.53 -14.99
N ASP A 437 12.50 -26.60 -15.63
CA ASP A 437 11.21 -26.69 -16.31
C ASP A 437 10.13 -27.40 -15.45
N PHE A 438 10.35 -27.50 -14.15
CA PHE A 438 9.46 -28.17 -13.22
C PHE A 438 8.37 -27.24 -12.66
N ALA A 439 7.20 -27.21 -13.32
CA ALA A 439 6.12 -26.28 -13.01
C ALA A 439 5.59 -26.36 -11.57
N TYR A 440 5.47 -27.58 -11.00
CA TYR A 440 4.92 -27.74 -9.64
C TYR A 440 5.85 -27.15 -8.56
N ALA A 441 7.17 -27.24 -8.74
CA ALA A 441 8.11 -26.58 -7.82
C ALA A 441 7.93 -25.05 -7.84
N TYR A 442 7.70 -24.43 -9.01
CA TYR A 442 7.35 -23.01 -9.06
C TYR A 442 6.04 -22.71 -8.34
N TYR A 443 5.01 -23.54 -8.50
CA TYR A 443 3.76 -23.38 -7.74
C TYR A 443 4.02 -23.41 -6.22
N VAL A 444 4.83 -24.33 -5.73
CA VAL A 444 5.20 -24.38 -4.29
C VAL A 444 5.89 -23.09 -3.84
N LEU A 445 6.77 -22.51 -4.66
CA LEU A 445 7.39 -21.21 -4.35
C LEU A 445 6.38 -20.07 -4.25
N THR A 446 5.26 -20.12 -4.98
CA THR A 446 4.20 -19.10 -4.89
C THR A 446 3.43 -19.12 -3.56
N LEU A 447 3.52 -20.20 -2.80
CA LEU A 447 2.88 -20.35 -1.49
C LEU A 447 3.71 -19.72 -0.36
N ALA A 448 4.97 -19.33 -0.63
CA ALA A 448 5.81 -18.65 0.34
C ALA A 448 5.29 -17.24 0.67
N SER A 449 5.72 -16.70 1.80
CA SER A 449 5.29 -15.38 2.30
C SER A 449 5.88 -14.19 1.54
N ASP A 450 6.89 -14.38 0.68
CA ASP A 450 7.49 -13.29 -0.11
C ASP A 450 6.67 -13.07 -1.40
N PRO A 451 5.92 -11.95 -1.51
CA PRO A 451 5.07 -11.68 -2.66
C PRO A 451 5.87 -11.46 -3.95
N VAL A 452 7.08 -10.88 -3.86
CA VAL A 452 7.93 -10.60 -5.03
C VAL A 452 8.50 -11.90 -5.58
N ALA A 453 9.03 -12.75 -4.70
CA ALA A 453 9.52 -14.07 -5.10
C ALA A 453 8.37 -14.96 -5.61
N GLY A 454 7.20 -14.89 -4.98
CA GLY A 454 6.00 -15.59 -5.39
C GLY A 454 5.56 -15.23 -6.81
N LEU A 455 5.43 -13.93 -7.11
CA LEU A 455 4.98 -13.48 -8.43
C LEU A 455 5.98 -13.87 -9.52
N ARG A 456 7.28 -13.72 -9.24
CA ARG A 456 8.34 -14.17 -10.14
C ARG A 456 8.26 -15.67 -10.39
N ALA A 457 8.01 -16.47 -9.35
CA ALA A 457 7.85 -17.92 -9.49
C ALA A 457 6.63 -18.26 -10.34
N ALA A 458 5.47 -17.63 -10.10
CA ALA A 458 4.26 -17.85 -10.88
C ALA A 458 4.49 -17.54 -12.37
N LYS A 459 5.05 -16.36 -12.69
CA LYS A 459 5.33 -15.94 -14.07
C LYS A 459 6.30 -16.87 -14.80
N LYS A 460 7.29 -17.42 -14.09
CA LYS A 460 8.23 -18.41 -14.66
C LYS A 460 7.56 -19.76 -14.85
N GLY A 461 6.87 -20.26 -13.83
CA GLY A 461 6.24 -21.58 -13.87
C GLY A 461 5.19 -21.71 -14.97
N ILE A 462 4.42 -20.66 -15.26
CA ILE A 462 3.44 -20.64 -16.37
C ILE A 462 4.11 -20.85 -17.74
N LYS A 463 5.42 -20.54 -17.87
CA LYS A 463 6.19 -20.74 -19.10
C LYS A 463 6.84 -22.12 -19.21
N CYS A 464 6.70 -22.99 -18.21
CA CYS A 464 7.21 -24.35 -18.30
C CYS A 464 6.56 -25.13 -19.44
N THR A 465 7.32 -26.02 -20.09
CA THR A 465 6.83 -26.75 -21.26
C THR A 465 5.85 -27.86 -20.88
N ASN A 466 6.15 -28.57 -19.78
CA ASN A 466 5.33 -29.64 -19.24
C ASN A 466 4.56 -29.17 -18.00
N ILE A 467 3.50 -28.40 -18.23
CA ILE A 467 2.62 -27.88 -17.16
C ILE A 467 1.19 -28.40 -17.33
N THR A 468 0.61 -28.92 -16.24
CA THR A 468 -0.79 -29.35 -16.25
C THR A 468 -1.74 -28.15 -16.19
N PRO A 469 -2.98 -28.27 -16.69
CA PRO A 469 -3.98 -27.20 -16.57
C PRO A 469 -4.18 -26.73 -15.14
N PHE A 470 -4.25 -27.66 -14.17
CA PHE A 470 -4.38 -27.35 -12.75
C PHE A 470 -3.26 -26.42 -12.26
N VAL A 471 -2.00 -26.82 -12.46
CA VAL A 471 -0.83 -26.04 -11.99
C VAL A 471 -0.74 -24.69 -12.71
N ARG A 472 -1.12 -24.64 -14.00
CA ARG A 472 -1.16 -23.40 -14.79
C ARG A 472 -2.13 -22.38 -14.19
N PHE A 473 -3.37 -22.77 -13.96
CA PHE A 473 -4.39 -21.85 -13.45
C PHE A 473 -4.11 -21.48 -11.99
N GLN A 474 -3.57 -22.39 -11.18
CA GLN A 474 -3.14 -22.04 -9.83
C GLN A 474 -2.04 -20.97 -9.78
N MET A 475 -1.05 -21.03 -10.66
CA MET A 475 -0.04 -19.97 -10.72
C MET A 475 -0.60 -18.68 -11.31
N MET A 476 -1.49 -18.77 -12.30
CA MET A 476 -2.05 -17.58 -12.95
C MET A 476 -2.95 -16.77 -12.01
N GLN A 477 -3.81 -17.41 -11.20
CA GLN A 477 -4.60 -16.67 -10.21
C GLN A 477 -3.70 -15.99 -9.17
N ARG A 478 -2.63 -16.65 -8.71
CA ARG A 478 -1.67 -16.04 -7.78
C ARG A 478 -0.88 -14.90 -8.42
N ALA A 479 -0.57 -15.01 -9.71
CA ALA A 479 0.08 -13.92 -10.44
C ALA A 479 -0.81 -12.68 -10.54
N VAL A 480 -2.13 -12.85 -10.76
CA VAL A 480 -3.10 -11.75 -10.73
C VAL A 480 -3.15 -11.11 -9.34
N ASP A 481 -3.30 -11.93 -8.31
CA ASP A 481 -3.45 -11.50 -6.92
C ASP A 481 -2.22 -10.71 -6.45
N GLN A 482 -1.03 -11.31 -6.56
CA GLN A 482 0.22 -10.70 -6.10
C GLN A 482 0.58 -9.45 -6.91
N ALA A 483 0.36 -9.45 -8.23
CA ALA A 483 0.64 -8.26 -9.04
C ALA A 483 -0.39 -7.13 -8.76
N GLY A 484 -1.65 -7.46 -8.48
CA GLY A 484 -2.67 -6.50 -8.10
C GLY A 484 -2.30 -5.78 -6.80
N GLU A 485 -2.01 -6.54 -5.74
CA GLU A 485 -1.62 -6.00 -4.43
C GLU A 485 -0.33 -5.18 -4.52
N MET A 486 0.72 -5.72 -5.16
CA MET A 486 1.99 -5.01 -5.30
C MET A 486 1.85 -3.70 -6.08
N GLY A 487 1.04 -3.69 -7.14
CA GLY A 487 0.82 -2.49 -7.93
C GLY A 487 0.16 -1.36 -7.12
N ILE A 488 -0.79 -1.69 -6.27
CA ILE A 488 -1.44 -0.73 -5.36
C ILE A 488 -0.42 -0.19 -4.35
N HIS A 489 0.26 -1.08 -3.62
CA HIS A 489 1.21 -0.70 -2.57
C HIS A 489 2.35 0.17 -3.11
N ILE A 490 2.97 -0.22 -4.23
CA ILE A 490 4.08 0.53 -4.83
C ILE A 490 3.65 1.93 -5.26
N LEU A 491 2.42 2.09 -5.77
CA LEU A 491 1.91 3.40 -6.20
C LEU A 491 1.51 4.29 -5.01
N GLN A 492 1.00 3.72 -3.93
CA GLN A 492 0.73 4.46 -2.70
C GLN A 492 2.02 4.96 -2.03
N ASP A 493 3.11 4.20 -2.12
CA ASP A 493 4.43 4.55 -1.58
C ASP A 493 5.30 5.35 -2.58
N SER A 494 4.75 5.72 -3.74
CA SER A 494 5.49 6.46 -4.78
C SER A 494 5.51 7.95 -4.47
N ALA A 495 6.70 8.56 -4.54
CA ALA A 495 6.89 9.97 -4.23
C ALA A 495 6.27 10.91 -5.29
N SER A 496 6.39 10.54 -6.58
CA SER A 496 5.93 11.38 -7.68
C SER A 496 5.68 10.59 -8.96
N GLU A 497 4.94 11.22 -9.88
CA GLU A 497 4.74 10.73 -11.25
C GLU A 497 6.08 10.69 -12.01
N GLY A 498 6.34 9.59 -12.71
CA GLY A 498 7.56 9.42 -13.51
C GLY A 498 8.79 8.89 -12.76
N ASP A 499 8.72 8.71 -11.43
CA ASP A 499 9.74 7.93 -10.72
C ASP A 499 9.63 6.44 -11.10
N LYS A 500 10.74 5.72 -10.93
CA LYS A 500 10.87 4.29 -11.18
C LYS A 500 9.81 3.46 -10.46
N LYS A 501 9.47 3.82 -9.20
CA LYS A 501 8.41 3.14 -8.44
C LYS A 501 7.04 3.33 -9.10
N TRP A 502 6.76 4.55 -9.56
CA TRP A 502 5.51 4.86 -10.26
C TRP A 502 5.33 4.00 -11.52
N GLU A 503 6.35 3.96 -12.40
CA GLU A 503 6.29 3.14 -13.62
C GLU A 503 6.19 1.63 -13.30
N GLU A 504 6.87 1.19 -12.24
CA GLU A 504 6.84 -0.20 -11.77
C GLU A 504 5.44 -0.61 -11.26
N GLY A 505 4.80 0.23 -10.45
CA GLY A 505 3.46 -0.05 -9.92
C GLY A 505 2.40 -0.15 -11.04
N ILE A 506 2.46 0.74 -12.05
CA ILE A 506 1.58 0.64 -13.22
C ILE A 506 1.83 -0.66 -14.00
N ALA A 507 3.10 -1.06 -14.13
CA ALA A 507 3.48 -2.32 -14.79
C ALA A 507 2.88 -3.54 -14.09
N PHE A 508 2.88 -3.56 -12.75
CA PHE A 508 2.23 -4.60 -11.94
C PHE A 508 0.72 -4.64 -12.16
N LEU A 509 0.01 -3.52 -12.03
CA LEU A 509 -1.45 -3.47 -12.22
C LEU A 509 -1.88 -3.89 -13.62
N THR A 510 -1.15 -3.43 -14.64
CA THR A 510 -1.43 -3.80 -16.03
C THR A 510 -1.15 -5.28 -16.27
N SER A 511 -0.12 -5.84 -15.62
CA SER A 511 0.19 -7.27 -15.73
C SER A 511 -0.89 -8.14 -15.07
N ALA A 512 -1.41 -7.71 -13.92
CA ALA A 512 -2.55 -8.35 -13.27
C ALA A 512 -3.81 -8.33 -14.16
N LEU A 513 -4.08 -7.20 -14.83
CA LEU A 513 -5.21 -7.07 -15.74
C LEU A 513 -5.09 -8.04 -16.94
N GLU A 514 -3.93 -8.10 -17.58
CA GLU A 514 -3.67 -9.01 -18.71
C GLU A 514 -3.80 -10.49 -18.31
N ASP A 515 -3.20 -10.87 -17.19
CA ASP A 515 -3.30 -12.24 -16.67
C ASP A 515 -4.74 -12.59 -16.30
N SER A 516 -5.49 -11.66 -15.70
CA SER A 516 -6.90 -11.89 -15.33
C SER A 516 -7.76 -12.13 -16.57
N LYS A 517 -7.55 -11.37 -17.66
CA LYS A 517 -8.25 -11.56 -18.94
C LYS A 517 -7.94 -12.94 -19.52
N THR A 518 -6.66 -13.35 -19.47
CA THR A 518 -6.21 -14.66 -19.95
C THR A 518 -6.84 -15.79 -19.13
N TYR A 519 -6.87 -15.65 -17.81
CA TYR A 519 -7.48 -16.62 -16.90
C TYR A 519 -8.97 -16.80 -17.20
N ILE A 520 -9.72 -15.69 -17.25
CA ILE A 520 -11.17 -15.67 -17.48
C ILE A 520 -11.56 -16.26 -18.86
N ALA A 521 -10.64 -16.22 -19.83
CA ALA A 521 -10.85 -16.78 -21.16
C ALA A 521 -10.62 -18.29 -21.22
N HIS A 522 -9.70 -18.84 -20.40
CA HIS A 522 -9.20 -20.21 -20.58
C HIS A 522 -9.44 -21.14 -19.39
N ALA A 523 -9.56 -20.62 -18.18
CA ALA A 523 -9.77 -21.45 -16.99
C ALA A 523 -11.14 -22.13 -17.02
N PRO A 524 -11.28 -23.32 -16.39
CA PRO A 524 -12.57 -23.97 -16.24
C PRO A 524 -13.61 -23.03 -15.62
N PRO A 525 -14.87 -23.03 -16.10
CA PRO A 525 -15.90 -22.11 -15.63
C PRO A 525 -16.29 -22.37 -14.17
N ASP A 526 -16.11 -23.61 -13.70
CA ASP A 526 -16.33 -24.04 -12.32
C ASP A 526 -15.06 -23.93 -11.45
N ASN A 527 -14.00 -23.29 -11.97
CA ASN A 527 -12.78 -23.15 -11.20
C ASN A 527 -13.02 -22.29 -9.95
N ARG A 528 -12.62 -22.78 -8.78
CA ARG A 528 -12.92 -22.11 -7.48
C ARG A 528 -12.38 -20.69 -7.37
N HIS A 529 -11.30 -20.36 -8.08
CA HIS A 529 -10.65 -19.04 -8.04
C HIS A 529 -11.19 -18.08 -9.10
N MET A 530 -12.12 -18.52 -9.94
CA MET A 530 -12.73 -17.67 -10.98
C MET A 530 -13.33 -16.39 -10.37
N LYS A 531 -13.94 -16.48 -9.19
CA LYS A 531 -14.49 -15.32 -8.45
C LYS A 531 -13.41 -14.29 -8.11
N ASN A 532 -12.34 -14.71 -7.46
CA ASN A 532 -11.26 -13.82 -7.02
C ASN A 532 -10.61 -13.12 -8.22
N VAL A 533 -10.36 -13.85 -9.30
CA VAL A 533 -9.81 -13.28 -10.53
C VAL A 533 -10.80 -12.31 -11.19
N LEU A 534 -12.11 -12.58 -11.14
CA LEU A 534 -13.13 -11.67 -11.64
C LEU A 534 -13.27 -10.41 -10.77
N TYR A 535 -13.12 -10.51 -9.46
CA TYR A 535 -13.10 -9.33 -8.58
C TYR A 535 -11.95 -8.39 -8.95
N TRP A 536 -10.73 -8.94 -9.05
CA TRP A 536 -9.56 -8.20 -9.54
C TRP A 536 -9.78 -7.63 -10.94
N ASN A 537 -10.28 -8.45 -11.88
CA ASN A 537 -10.51 -8.00 -13.25
C ASN A 537 -11.46 -6.80 -13.31
N ILE A 538 -12.57 -6.83 -12.58
CA ILE A 538 -13.55 -5.73 -12.57
C ILE A 538 -12.91 -4.46 -11.99
N LEU A 539 -12.25 -4.56 -10.83
CA LEU A 539 -11.59 -3.42 -10.18
C LEU A 539 -10.49 -2.81 -11.07
N LEU A 540 -9.63 -3.65 -11.65
CA LEU A 540 -8.55 -3.20 -12.53
C LEU A 540 -9.09 -2.62 -13.84
N ARG A 541 -10.18 -3.14 -14.41
CA ARG A 541 -10.79 -2.51 -15.58
C ARG A 541 -11.33 -1.12 -15.26
N VAL A 542 -11.99 -0.95 -14.11
CA VAL A 542 -12.43 0.37 -13.63
C VAL A 542 -11.25 1.31 -13.39
N ALA A 543 -10.13 0.82 -12.87
CA ALA A 543 -8.97 1.66 -12.56
C ALA A 543 -8.07 1.97 -13.77
N ILE A 544 -8.07 1.12 -14.81
CA ILE A 544 -7.07 1.18 -15.90
C ILE A 544 -7.68 1.59 -17.25
N GLU A 545 -8.83 1.02 -17.65
CA GLU A 545 -9.38 1.23 -18.99
C GLU A 545 -9.94 2.66 -19.12
N GLU A 546 -9.71 3.36 -20.23
CA GLU A 546 -10.02 4.80 -20.35
C GLU A 546 -11.52 5.09 -20.52
N ASP A 547 -12.28 4.16 -21.10
CA ASP A 547 -13.70 4.33 -21.42
C ASP A 547 -14.56 3.32 -20.66
N ILE A 548 -14.91 3.66 -19.41
CA ILE A 548 -15.91 2.94 -18.62
C ILE A 548 -17.10 3.86 -18.41
N SER A 549 -18.26 3.46 -18.94
CA SER A 549 -19.50 4.21 -18.80
C SER A 549 -19.97 4.23 -17.34
N PRO A 550 -20.68 5.28 -16.88
CA PRO A 550 -21.21 5.33 -15.51
C PRO A 550 -22.13 4.15 -15.15
N ASP A 551 -22.82 3.56 -16.13
CA ASP A 551 -23.65 2.34 -15.99
C ASP A 551 -22.83 1.02 -16.02
N VAL A 552 -21.50 1.13 -16.05
CA VAL A 552 -20.52 0.03 -16.13
C VAL A 552 -20.82 -1.00 -17.22
N ARG A 553 -21.39 -0.55 -18.35
CA ARG A 553 -21.84 -1.40 -19.47
C ARG A 553 -20.75 -2.33 -19.99
N GLU A 554 -19.52 -1.83 -20.07
CA GLU A 554 -18.35 -2.54 -20.57
C GLU A 554 -17.93 -3.70 -19.64
N LEU A 555 -18.37 -3.68 -18.38
CA LEU A 555 -18.07 -4.67 -17.36
C LEU A 555 -19.16 -5.75 -17.24
N GLN A 556 -20.31 -5.57 -17.90
CA GLN A 556 -21.45 -6.49 -17.80
C GLN A 556 -21.10 -7.94 -18.16
N GLY A 557 -20.15 -8.15 -19.08
CA GLY A 557 -19.61 -9.48 -19.37
C GLY A 557 -18.93 -10.14 -18.17
N SER A 558 -18.04 -9.40 -17.49
CA SER A 558 -17.36 -9.86 -16.28
C SER A 558 -18.33 -10.04 -15.11
N ILE A 559 -19.29 -9.12 -14.92
CA ILE A 559 -20.32 -9.20 -13.88
C ILE A 559 -21.21 -10.44 -14.04
N ARG A 560 -21.64 -10.75 -15.28
CA ARG A 560 -22.40 -11.98 -15.55
C ARG A 560 -21.58 -13.24 -15.28
N LYS A 561 -20.32 -13.28 -15.69
CA LYS A 561 -19.41 -14.39 -15.38
C LYS A 561 -19.20 -14.56 -13.88
N LEU A 562 -19.15 -13.47 -13.12
CA LEU A 562 -18.98 -13.51 -11.68
C LEU A 562 -20.20 -14.12 -10.99
N LYS A 563 -21.40 -13.76 -11.43
CA LYS A 563 -22.64 -14.42 -10.96
C LYS A 563 -22.63 -15.92 -11.24
N ILE A 564 -22.17 -16.35 -12.42
CA ILE A 564 -22.02 -17.77 -12.76
C ILE A 564 -21.02 -18.46 -11.83
N ALA A 565 -19.89 -17.83 -11.52
CA ALA A 565 -18.89 -18.37 -10.60
C ALA A 565 -19.41 -18.48 -9.15
N ASP A 566 -20.26 -17.53 -8.72
CA ASP A 566 -20.99 -17.60 -7.46
C ASP A 566 -21.99 -18.78 -7.45
N ASP A 567 -22.74 -18.98 -8.54
CA ASP A 567 -23.67 -20.11 -8.70
C ASP A 567 -22.93 -21.46 -8.62
N PHE A 568 -21.77 -21.60 -9.28
CA PHE A 568 -20.93 -22.80 -9.16
C PHE A 568 -20.47 -23.04 -7.72
N SER A 569 -20.04 -21.98 -7.03
CA SER A 569 -19.61 -22.09 -5.63
C SER A 569 -20.75 -22.59 -4.74
N ASN A 570 -21.93 -22.00 -4.89
CA ASN A 570 -23.12 -22.42 -4.14
C ASN A 570 -23.50 -23.87 -4.46
N TRP A 571 -23.40 -24.29 -5.73
CA TRP A 571 -23.66 -25.67 -6.14
C TRP A 571 -22.73 -26.66 -5.44
N ILE A 572 -21.43 -26.36 -5.32
CA ILE A 572 -20.47 -27.22 -4.59
C ILE A 572 -20.54 -27.08 -3.06
N GLY A 573 -21.58 -26.41 -2.52
CA GLY A 573 -21.81 -26.25 -1.09
C GLY A 573 -20.95 -25.18 -0.43
N VAL A 574 -20.40 -24.25 -1.22
CA VAL A 574 -19.51 -23.18 -0.77
C VAL A 574 -20.18 -21.83 -0.98
N SER A 575 -20.66 -21.22 0.10
CA SER A 575 -21.09 -19.82 0.02
C SER A 575 -19.86 -18.96 -0.23
N PRO A 576 -19.83 -18.09 -1.27
CA PRO A 576 -18.71 -17.20 -1.47
C PRO A 576 -18.48 -16.36 -0.20
N PRO A 577 -17.24 -16.33 0.35
CA PRO A 577 -16.94 -15.56 1.54
C PRO A 577 -17.04 -14.05 1.26
N LYS A 578 -17.28 -13.26 2.30
CA LYS A 578 -17.23 -11.79 2.25
C LYS A 578 -15.79 -11.30 2.38
N THR A 579 -14.93 -11.65 1.42
CA THR A 579 -13.53 -11.19 1.43
C THR A 579 -13.44 -9.69 1.17
N GLN A 580 -12.35 -9.08 1.63
CA GLN A 580 -12.06 -7.66 1.40
C GLN A 580 -12.13 -7.30 -0.09
N LEU A 581 -11.52 -8.12 -0.95
CA LEU A 581 -11.54 -7.96 -2.40
C LEU A 581 -12.96 -8.00 -2.97
N ARG A 582 -13.80 -8.94 -2.51
CA ARG A 582 -15.19 -9.05 -2.95
C ARG A 582 -16.01 -7.85 -2.54
N LEU A 583 -15.94 -7.45 -1.27
CA LEU A 583 -16.71 -6.33 -0.74
C LEU A 583 -16.31 -5.03 -1.44
N THR A 584 -15.01 -4.81 -1.65
CA THR A 584 -14.47 -3.70 -2.44
C THR A 584 -15.07 -3.68 -3.86
N GLN A 585 -15.04 -4.82 -4.55
CA GLN A 585 -15.63 -4.93 -5.89
C GLN A 585 -17.13 -4.64 -5.91
N GLN A 586 -17.88 -5.17 -4.95
CA GLN A 586 -19.32 -4.94 -4.83
C GLN A 586 -19.64 -3.46 -4.56
N THR A 587 -18.89 -2.82 -3.67
CA THR A 587 -19.00 -1.39 -3.36
C THR A 587 -18.74 -0.54 -4.60
N VAL A 588 -17.66 -0.81 -5.33
CA VAL A 588 -17.33 -0.08 -6.57
C VAL A 588 -18.45 -0.23 -7.59
N VAL A 589 -18.85 -1.45 -7.94
CA VAL A 589 -19.88 -1.65 -8.98
C VAL A 589 -21.22 -1.05 -8.60
N ARG A 590 -21.61 -1.15 -7.31
CA ARG A 590 -22.88 -0.60 -6.83
C ARG A 590 -22.89 0.93 -6.87
N LEU A 591 -21.80 1.57 -6.43
CA LEU A 591 -21.76 3.02 -6.24
C LEU A 591 -21.21 3.78 -7.44
N PHE A 592 -20.63 3.11 -8.44
CA PHE A 592 -20.01 3.76 -9.61
C PHE A 592 -20.91 4.79 -10.31
N PRO A 593 -22.22 4.54 -10.56
CA PRO A 593 -23.07 5.53 -11.20
C PRO A 593 -23.24 6.80 -10.36
N GLU A 594 -23.63 6.65 -9.10
CA GLU A 594 -23.83 7.79 -8.17
C GLU A 594 -22.51 8.53 -7.89
N ALA A 595 -21.40 7.81 -7.79
CA ALA A 595 -20.07 8.38 -7.62
C ALA A 595 -19.65 9.21 -8.85
N SER A 596 -19.92 8.71 -10.05
CA SER A 596 -19.63 9.41 -11.30
C SER A 596 -20.46 10.69 -11.43
N GLU A 597 -21.73 10.64 -11.02
CA GLU A 597 -22.62 11.81 -11.00
C GLU A 597 -22.17 12.86 -9.99
N GLU A 598 -21.82 12.46 -8.77
CA GLU A 598 -21.47 13.38 -7.69
C GLU A 598 -20.06 13.96 -7.84
N TRP A 599 -19.07 13.13 -8.19
CA TRP A 599 -17.65 13.49 -8.13
C TRP A 599 -16.92 13.39 -9.48
N GLY A 600 -17.56 12.91 -10.55
CA GLY A 600 -16.88 12.66 -11.82
C GLY A 600 -16.24 13.91 -12.44
N GLU A 601 -16.98 15.03 -12.44
CA GLU A 601 -16.46 16.30 -12.95
C GLU A 601 -15.31 16.83 -12.08
N PHE A 602 -15.44 16.71 -10.76
CA PHE A 602 -14.42 17.12 -9.79
C PHE A 602 -13.11 16.37 -10.00
N VAL A 603 -13.18 15.03 -10.09
CA VAL A 603 -12.02 14.15 -10.28
C VAL A 603 -11.34 14.44 -11.63
N ALA A 604 -12.13 14.66 -12.69
CA ALA A 604 -11.60 15.01 -14.01
C ALA A 604 -10.86 16.36 -14.02
N LYS A 605 -11.35 17.37 -13.29
CA LYS A 605 -10.72 18.69 -13.17
C LYS A 605 -9.48 18.68 -12.28
N SER A 606 -9.53 17.99 -11.14
CA SER A 606 -8.41 17.85 -10.20
C SER A 606 -7.17 17.20 -10.84
N SER A 607 -7.38 16.48 -11.93
CA SER A 607 -6.35 15.85 -12.75
C SER A 607 -5.69 16.77 -13.78
N ARG A 608 -6.19 18.00 -14.00
CA ARG A 608 -5.64 18.96 -14.98
C ARG A 608 -4.62 19.88 -14.29
N SER A 609 -3.40 19.91 -14.82
CA SER A 609 -2.33 20.82 -14.42
C SER A 609 -2.61 22.23 -14.97
N ASP A 610 -3.56 22.95 -14.39
CA ASP A 610 -3.71 24.37 -14.70
C ASP A 610 -2.91 25.20 -13.69
N VAL A 611 -1.73 25.64 -14.16
CA VAL A 611 -0.89 26.67 -13.53
C VAL A 611 -1.55 28.03 -13.77
N ALA A 612 -2.28 28.55 -12.78
CA ALA A 612 -2.62 29.97 -12.63
C ALA A 612 -3.45 30.14 -11.34
N SER A 613 -3.37 31.18 -10.54
CA SER A 613 -2.56 32.40 -10.51
C SER A 613 -2.87 33.06 -9.16
N SER A 614 -1.83 33.39 -8.40
CA SER A 614 -1.93 34.18 -7.18
C SER A 614 -2.50 35.58 -7.46
N SER A 615 -3.46 36.01 -6.64
CA SER A 615 -3.87 37.42 -6.51
C SER A 615 -3.64 37.87 -5.05
N PRO A 616 -3.65 39.20 -4.76
CA PRO A 616 -2.58 39.83 -3.98
C PRO A 616 -2.85 39.94 -2.47
N GLU A 617 -2.07 39.21 -1.66
CA GLU A 617 -2.00 39.42 -0.21
C GLU A 617 -0.53 39.40 0.28
N LYS A 618 0.22 40.45 -0.12
CA LYS A 618 1.65 40.60 0.20
C LYS A 618 1.98 40.52 1.70
N ALA A 619 1.10 40.94 2.61
CA ALA A 619 1.40 40.98 4.05
C ALA A 619 1.36 39.60 4.74
N VAL A 620 0.66 38.63 4.16
CA VAL A 620 0.49 37.27 4.71
C VAL A 620 1.39 36.29 3.95
N ASP A 621 1.81 36.59 2.72
CA ASP A 621 2.69 35.72 1.91
C ASP A 621 4.17 35.79 2.34
N ASP A 622 4.62 36.94 2.85
CA ASP A 622 6.01 37.17 3.25
C ASP A 622 6.49 36.09 4.25
N LEU A 623 5.70 35.79 5.30
CA LEU A 623 6.08 34.77 6.29
C LEU A 623 6.09 33.35 5.76
N ALA A 624 5.25 33.03 4.77
CA ALA A 624 5.30 31.71 4.14
C ALA A 624 6.60 31.53 3.36
N ALA A 625 7.02 32.56 2.62
CA ALA A 625 8.31 32.58 1.94
C ALA A 625 9.47 32.49 2.95
N TRP A 626 9.40 33.25 4.05
CA TRP A 626 10.45 33.26 5.08
C TRP A 626 10.57 31.97 5.90
N LEU A 627 9.45 31.30 6.21
CA LEU A 627 9.46 29.96 6.80
C LEU A 627 9.92 28.88 5.79
N GLY A 628 9.62 29.06 4.50
CA GLY A 628 10.05 28.17 3.41
C GLY A 628 11.53 28.31 3.04
N ASP A 629 12.12 29.49 3.18
CA ASP A 629 13.55 29.77 2.92
C ASP A 629 14.48 29.18 4.01
N ALA A 630 13.94 28.46 5.00
CA ALA A 630 14.67 27.88 6.12
C ALA A 630 15.41 26.56 5.81
N HIS A 631 15.71 26.25 4.55
CA HIS A 631 16.40 25.00 4.19
C HIS A 631 17.86 25.00 4.64
N LEU A 632 18.29 23.92 5.31
CA LEU A 632 19.68 23.72 5.70
C LEU A 632 20.49 23.35 4.46
N GLU A 633 21.47 24.17 4.07
CA GLU A 633 22.42 23.83 3.01
C GLU A 633 23.09 22.46 3.31
N GLY A 634 22.72 21.44 2.52
CA GLY A 634 23.33 20.10 2.55
C GLY A 634 22.40 18.91 2.81
N GLU A 635 21.07 19.09 2.88
CA GLU A 635 20.12 17.97 2.77
C GLU A 635 19.63 17.88 1.31
N ASP A 636 19.86 16.73 0.66
CA ASP A 636 19.26 16.41 -0.64
C ASP A 636 17.74 16.26 -0.42
N ASP A 637 17.00 17.36 -0.51
CA ASP A 637 15.53 17.36 -0.42
C ASP A 637 14.92 16.74 -1.69
N ASP A 638 14.58 15.45 -1.61
CA ASP A 638 13.88 14.64 -2.61
C ASP A 638 12.35 14.86 -2.61
N HIS A 639 11.87 16.02 -2.12
CA HIS A 639 10.43 16.26 -1.89
C HIS A 639 9.90 17.53 -2.57
N GLY A 640 10.43 17.83 -3.76
CA GLY A 640 9.80 18.79 -4.66
C GLY A 640 8.56 18.21 -5.33
N HIS A 641 7.37 18.45 -4.76
CA HIS A 641 6.08 18.20 -5.42
C HIS A 641 5.90 19.15 -6.63
N SER A 642 6.57 18.85 -7.73
CA SER A 642 6.31 19.43 -9.04
C SER A 642 5.65 18.37 -9.91
N HIS A 643 4.32 18.33 -9.88
CA HIS A 643 3.52 17.45 -10.73
C HIS A 643 3.52 17.98 -12.18
N LYS A 644 4.57 17.63 -12.94
CA LYS A 644 4.50 17.72 -14.40
C LYS A 644 3.84 16.44 -14.91
N SER A 645 2.55 16.52 -15.24
CA SER A 645 1.82 15.39 -15.83
C SER A 645 2.49 14.99 -17.15
N ALA A 646 3.06 13.79 -17.18
CA ALA A 646 3.59 13.18 -18.39
C ALA A 646 2.51 12.22 -18.91
N THR A 647 2.04 12.45 -20.13
CA THR A 647 1.12 11.52 -20.78
C THR A 647 1.76 10.12 -20.84
N PHE A 648 1.13 9.16 -20.15
CA PHE A 648 1.55 7.76 -20.05
C PHE A 648 1.73 7.14 -21.44
N ASN A 649 2.96 6.72 -21.77
CA ASN A 649 3.26 6.04 -23.02
C ASN A 649 3.42 4.52 -22.77
N SER A 650 2.59 3.72 -23.43
CA SER A 650 2.64 2.25 -23.41
C SER A 650 4.04 1.68 -23.71
N ALA A 651 4.86 2.40 -24.50
CA ALA A 651 6.24 2.02 -24.79
C ALA A 651 7.16 2.00 -23.55
N ASN A 652 6.91 2.83 -22.53
CA ASN A 652 7.70 2.84 -21.29
C ASN A 652 7.43 1.60 -20.43
N LEU A 653 6.21 1.07 -20.47
CA LEU A 653 5.81 -0.13 -19.71
C LEU A 653 6.62 -1.36 -20.11
N GLU A 654 6.95 -1.49 -21.40
CA GLU A 654 7.76 -2.59 -21.92
C GLU A 654 9.20 -2.56 -21.38
N LEU A 655 9.71 -1.41 -20.90
CA LEU A 655 11.02 -1.31 -20.26
C LEU A 655 11.06 -1.93 -18.86
N TYR A 656 9.91 -2.04 -18.20
CA TYR A 656 9.78 -2.61 -16.86
C TYR A 656 9.37 -4.08 -16.87
N ARG A 657 9.20 -4.70 -18.04
CA ARG A 657 8.76 -6.09 -18.15
C ARG A 657 9.86 -7.00 -18.68
N CYS A 658 9.97 -8.19 -18.10
CA CYS A 658 10.87 -9.20 -18.64
C CYS A 658 10.40 -9.66 -20.03
N SER A 659 11.28 -9.66 -21.02
CA SER A 659 10.95 -10.03 -22.41
C SER A 659 10.48 -11.48 -22.57
N TRP A 660 10.82 -12.37 -21.62
CA TRP A 660 10.41 -13.78 -21.64
C TRP A 660 9.19 -14.08 -20.77
N CYS A 661 9.31 -13.87 -19.45
CA CYS A 661 8.25 -14.22 -18.50
C CYS A 661 7.23 -13.11 -18.28
N ARG A 662 7.45 -11.91 -18.84
CA ARG A 662 6.60 -10.71 -18.67
C ARG A 662 6.46 -10.22 -17.22
N ASN A 663 7.24 -10.77 -16.28
CA ASN A 663 7.28 -10.28 -14.90
C ASN A 663 7.73 -8.81 -14.88
N PRO A 664 6.94 -7.90 -14.30
CA PRO A 664 7.36 -6.53 -14.09
C PRO A 664 8.42 -6.44 -12.98
N SER A 665 9.44 -5.61 -13.18
CA SER A 665 10.45 -5.31 -12.16
C SER A 665 11.32 -4.11 -12.54
N ALA A 666 11.65 -3.29 -11.55
CA ALA A 666 12.67 -2.25 -11.60
C ALA A 666 14.12 -2.77 -11.73
N ALA A 667 14.37 -4.05 -11.47
CA ALA A 667 15.72 -4.64 -11.36
C ALA A 667 16.09 -5.55 -12.54
N LEU A 668 15.46 -5.36 -13.71
CA LEU A 668 15.73 -6.19 -14.88
C LEU A 668 17.11 -5.93 -15.50
N ARG A 669 17.80 -7.01 -15.86
CA ARG A 669 19.11 -6.99 -16.52
C ARG A 669 18.92 -6.77 -18.02
N LYS A 670 19.65 -5.81 -18.60
CA LYS A 670 19.69 -5.60 -20.06
C LYS A 670 20.43 -6.75 -20.75
N CYS A 671 20.01 -7.10 -21.96
CA CYS A 671 20.76 -8.01 -22.82
C CYS A 671 22.13 -7.39 -23.16
N ALA A 672 23.23 -8.04 -22.79
CA ALA A 672 24.59 -7.55 -23.07
C ALA A 672 24.90 -7.39 -24.57
N GLY A 673 24.12 -8.02 -25.46
CA GLY A 673 24.33 -7.93 -26.90
C GLY A 673 23.68 -6.71 -27.55
N CYS A 674 22.38 -6.47 -27.32
CA CYS A 674 21.63 -5.42 -28.01
C CYS A 674 21.13 -4.31 -27.10
N SER A 675 21.21 -4.46 -25.77
CA SER A 675 20.68 -3.54 -24.75
C SER A 675 19.17 -3.21 -24.82
N LYS A 676 18.44 -3.75 -25.80
CA LYS A 676 17.01 -3.48 -26.05
C LYS A 676 16.07 -4.36 -25.21
N THR A 677 16.38 -5.65 -25.06
CA THR A 677 15.57 -6.58 -24.25
C THR A 677 16.08 -6.66 -22.82
N ARG A 678 15.19 -7.03 -21.90
CA ARG A 678 15.43 -7.03 -20.46
C ARG A 678 14.93 -8.34 -19.81
N TYR A 679 15.68 -8.86 -18.86
CA TYR A 679 15.42 -10.16 -18.24
C TYR A 679 15.51 -10.10 -16.71
N CYS A 680 14.68 -10.89 -16.01
CA CYS A 680 14.79 -11.02 -14.55
C CYS A 680 16.16 -11.57 -14.15
N ASP A 681 16.68 -12.53 -14.92
CA ASP A 681 17.94 -13.21 -14.67
C ASP A 681 18.46 -13.93 -15.94
N ALA A 682 19.61 -14.60 -15.80
CA ALA A 682 20.25 -15.36 -16.87
C ALA A 682 19.39 -16.56 -17.35
N ALA A 683 18.52 -17.12 -16.50
CA ALA A 683 17.65 -18.22 -16.91
C ALA A 683 16.58 -17.71 -17.88
N CYS A 684 15.91 -16.58 -17.56
CA CYS A 684 14.98 -15.93 -18.48
C CYS A 684 15.63 -15.57 -19.83
N GLN A 685 16.86 -15.06 -19.81
CA GLN A 685 17.62 -14.76 -21.04
C GLN A 685 17.90 -16.02 -21.87
N LYS A 686 18.34 -17.11 -21.21
CA LYS A 686 18.64 -18.38 -21.89
C LYS A 686 17.38 -18.98 -22.53
N SER A 687 16.24 -18.90 -21.84
CA SER A 687 14.96 -19.39 -22.35
C SER A 687 14.46 -18.59 -23.56
N ASP A 688 14.63 -17.27 -23.55
CA ASP A 688 14.27 -16.39 -24.68
C ASP A 688 15.21 -16.52 -25.88
N TRP A 689 16.44 -16.97 -25.66
CA TRP A 689 17.53 -16.89 -26.64
C TRP A 689 17.18 -17.47 -28.01
N LYS A 690 16.40 -18.57 -28.06
CA LYS A 690 15.98 -19.18 -29.33
C LYS A 690 15.20 -18.20 -30.21
N GLY A 691 14.30 -17.40 -29.63
CA GLY A 691 13.53 -16.37 -30.34
C GLY A 691 14.31 -15.07 -30.50
N HIS A 692 15.03 -14.65 -29.45
CA HIS A 692 15.73 -13.37 -29.42
C HIS A 692 16.99 -13.33 -30.28
N LYS A 693 17.72 -14.45 -30.47
CA LYS A 693 19.05 -14.48 -31.10
C LYS A 693 19.11 -13.72 -32.42
N LYS A 694 18.13 -13.91 -33.31
CA LYS A 694 18.07 -13.25 -34.63
C LYS A 694 17.94 -11.72 -34.50
N ALA A 695 17.05 -11.27 -33.63
CA ALA A 695 16.85 -9.84 -33.37
C ALA A 695 18.03 -9.21 -32.61
N CYS A 696 18.70 -9.98 -31.74
CA CYS A 696 19.90 -9.54 -31.02
C CYS A 696 21.04 -9.25 -31.99
N THR A 697 21.32 -10.19 -32.91
CA THR A 697 22.40 -10.05 -33.89
C THR A 697 22.18 -8.91 -34.87
N ALA A 698 20.93 -8.66 -35.28
CA ALA A 698 20.60 -7.53 -36.15
C ALA A 698 20.84 -6.15 -35.50
N ASN A 699 20.77 -6.08 -34.16
CA ASN A 699 20.90 -4.84 -33.40
C ASN A 699 22.29 -4.61 -32.80
N LYS A 700 23.24 -5.54 -33.00
CA LYS A 700 24.63 -5.42 -32.49
C LYS A 700 25.49 -4.38 -33.24
N GLY A 701 25.01 -3.85 -34.37
CA GLY A 701 25.77 -2.96 -35.25
C GLY A 701 25.35 -1.48 -35.27
N GLY A 702 24.53 -1.02 -34.33
CA GLY A 702 24.03 0.36 -34.30
C GLY A 702 24.24 1.06 -32.96
N SER A 703 25.44 0.92 -32.38
CA SER A 703 25.89 1.72 -31.22
C SER A 703 26.76 2.86 -31.72
#